data_AF-A0A372R290-F1
#
_entry.id   AF-A0A372R290-F1
#
_cell.length_a   1.000
_cell.length_b   1.000
_cell.length_c   1.000
_cell.angle_alpha   90.00
_cell.angle_beta   90.00
_cell.angle_gamma   90.00
#
_symmetry.space_group_name_H-M   'P 1'
#
loop_
_entity.id
_entity.type
_entity.pdbx_description
1 polymer ?
#
loop_
_entity_poly.entity_id
_entity_poly.type
_entity_poly.pdbx_seq_one_letter_code
_entity_poly.pdbx_strand_id
1 'polypeptide(L)'
;MRFYISNSVSSYSKVESSPYAPVVINVENGEVVHQRILLIYGRAGPQDIDFESKITVEHHVINFPSTTWQVFNSHFKCLVHLDAGLNNIKFILDTSPFSSDSRSLTTIFQVNYVPLLQNPPLNLAILVAKDSKEIIDAPEEKENSGENKLESVKAKLRCAGYLWQAFTAEQMSRNGFGRRVFRLDEEWTEDTISNQNPGLRQTAKIHIIRSSYTLKQILDPDIAQQNPNRVDGKKKDLFSIFMDSLKEYGAPFDKQCYVAGLILDSHYDTSPNMGFVRGHAALGGGWDNIRLGIFGSHLTHAWPRYLEEVVSCFQDNTITDKNRLSNDAGESGTWWRCCNIGIGAFLHEVGHCLTAPHSPSGIMSRGFNNLNRTFTVKEPNNPFPTTPSEEEGAHWYRSDVVRFRYHPCFRLPFEPPAKIDLKNVGADFWILNKFLLIKCSAGISLIEIYIRNNIIGYLDYSDDEYNQTEIRLKIDKIIKKYGGKYNIIKMNFVAKNQTETFLENLQKFSEESKIILPIYGKVFKSNHLGKLDESLTEFKILFKKFIDIKPITLKRIIIKYDVVINSITFYWSDNTNLRIGIDNSEGIKKEFLFEEGEKIVKIKVNSGWYIDGFEIKTNLGRCSKWFGGHGGSKHTLEAPDNEYEMIGLYGTGNYFVNTLGIIYKKISSKPSSLQINKPAILLVGKTGAGKSTLGNLLLKTSEDETPTFHVSDSFSSVTKKSGSAIYKIGDKDYNIVDTPGIFDTDDLTEEILEEIARTIQECAHGIKAILFVFEARRFTDEQKNTLNGIKTFLGEDSLQYMISVFSHCNKKQTKDPEYFKNSCWNEPVEAFINSVGDRWAISPNAEDFPPDNLVHKQRLKELKKHITNIDGVFTNDLFEKARKMQEETARKAKEDEEKLQREYEEELISKGETIAKERYEKQKKENEKRILEEKKKEITSIKSEFHGKIESLTNEIISLKNRCFWLETQVRLESGKIIQMSELQIGDRVLSNIRNGIVEFSEVYLIAHIGKLDHDAKFAKVNFTRPDGSKGQLLLTTTHYVFDENLTTIFAKNLRPGETKILISDDNNKLVPVFVDDVTNEWHDEYISFYTRAGSVIANGVLCSCYDHCPPSQTLMDLVFLPVRWWTRIIPSTHREERLHPYVQFLETSYLSFINALKKSKRFIENKI
;
A
#
# COMPACT_ATOMS: atom_id res chain seq x y z
N MET A 1 21.33 1.57 -21.73
CA MET A 1 22.65 2.20 -21.96
C MET A 1 23.10 1.88 -23.38
N ARG A 2 23.47 2.89 -24.19
CA ARG A 2 24.17 2.66 -25.48
C ARG A 2 25.65 2.46 -25.17
N PHE A 3 26.13 1.21 -25.20
CA PHE A 3 27.56 0.96 -25.16
C PHE A 3 28.15 1.27 -26.55
N TYR A 4 28.80 2.43 -26.65
CA TYR A 4 29.85 2.65 -27.63
C TYR A 4 31.03 1.76 -27.22
N ILE A 5 31.14 0.58 -27.84
CA ILE A 5 32.39 -0.18 -27.83
C ILE A 5 33.18 0.29 -29.03
N SER A 6 34.26 1.03 -28.73
CA SER A 6 35.29 1.41 -29.68
C SER A 6 35.93 0.16 -30.26
N ASN A 7 35.82 -0.04 -31.57
CA ASN A 7 36.61 -1.05 -32.28
C ASN A 7 38.09 -0.63 -32.29
N SER A 8 38.91 -1.37 -31.54
CA SER A 8 40.34 -1.43 -31.76
C SER A 8 40.59 -2.12 -33.10
N VAL A 9 40.99 -1.34 -34.10
CA VAL A 9 41.39 -1.81 -35.42
C VAL A 9 42.61 -2.72 -35.28
N SER A 10 42.47 -3.99 -35.64
CA SER A 10 43.62 -4.88 -35.84
C SER A 10 44.35 -4.47 -37.11
N SER A 11 45.67 -4.46 -37.02
CA SER A 11 46.60 -4.08 -38.07
C SER A 11 46.62 -5.12 -39.20
N TYR A 12 45.73 -4.97 -40.18
CA TYR A 12 45.93 -5.48 -41.54
C TYR A 12 45.92 -4.30 -42.50
N SER A 13 46.90 -4.28 -43.41
CA SER A 13 47.13 -3.25 -44.42
C SER A 13 45.84 -2.82 -45.12
N LYS A 14 45.40 -1.57 -44.90
CA LYS A 14 44.27 -0.94 -45.59
C LYS A 14 44.56 -0.84 -47.10
N VAL A 15 44.05 -1.79 -47.87
CA VAL A 15 43.66 -1.50 -49.25
C VAL A 15 42.40 -0.62 -49.12
N GLU A 16 42.46 0.63 -49.55
CA GLU A 16 41.26 1.48 -49.60
C GLU A 16 40.26 0.85 -50.58
N SER A 17 39.24 0.18 -50.02
CA SER A 17 38.09 -0.29 -50.81
C SER A 17 37.42 0.94 -51.43
N SER A 18 37.15 0.90 -52.73
CA SER A 18 36.41 1.95 -53.45
C SER A 18 35.18 2.41 -52.65
N PRO A 19 34.90 3.73 -52.57
CA PRO A 19 33.70 4.24 -51.87
C PRO A 19 32.38 3.76 -52.51
N TYR A 20 32.44 3.22 -53.72
CA TYR A 20 31.29 2.67 -54.45
C TYR A 20 31.12 1.16 -54.27
N ALA A 21 32.03 0.47 -53.57
CA ALA A 21 31.90 -0.95 -53.30
C ALA A 21 30.66 -1.24 -52.44
N PRO A 22 30.03 -2.43 -52.57
CA PRO A 22 28.91 -2.80 -51.72
C PRO A 22 29.23 -2.73 -50.23
N VAL A 23 28.36 -2.14 -49.44
CA VAL A 23 28.48 -2.08 -47.98
C VAL A 23 27.20 -2.63 -47.37
N VAL A 24 27.34 -3.69 -46.56
CA VAL A 24 26.25 -4.25 -45.75
C VAL A 24 26.05 -3.38 -44.52
N ILE A 25 24.79 -3.04 -44.19
CA ILE A 25 24.45 -2.09 -43.12
C ILE A 25 23.75 -2.76 -41.94
N ASN A 26 22.81 -3.67 -42.19
CA ASN A 26 21.93 -4.22 -41.14
C ASN A 26 22.49 -5.47 -40.44
N VAL A 27 23.61 -6.02 -40.91
CA VAL A 27 24.26 -7.21 -40.35
C VAL A 27 25.73 -6.89 -40.12
N GLU A 28 26.29 -7.33 -39.00
CA GLU A 28 27.70 -7.18 -38.69
C GLU A 28 28.54 -8.32 -39.30
N ASN A 29 29.77 -8.01 -39.71
CA ASN A 29 30.68 -9.02 -40.24
C ASN A 29 31.10 -9.99 -39.12
N GLY A 30 30.79 -11.28 -39.29
CA GLY A 30 30.98 -12.33 -38.28
C GLY A 30 29.77 -12.58 -37.38
N GLU A 31 28.64 -11.90 -37.61
CA GLU A 31 27.42 -12.06 -36.81
C GLU A 31 26.88 -13.50 -36.85
N VAL A 32 26.39 -13.98 -35.71
CA VAL A 32 25.68 -15.27 -35.61
C VAL A 32 24.19 -15.04 -35.90
N VAL A 33 23.66 -15.78 -36.88
CA VAL A 33 22.26 -15.68 -37.32
C VAL A 33 21.55 -17.04 -37.20
N HIS A 34 20.21 -17.02 -37.22
CA HIS A 34 19.39 -18.21 -36.90
C HIS A 34 18.32 -18.55 -37.95
N GLN A 35 18.26 -17.78 -39.02
CA GLN A 35 17.41 -17.98 -40.19
C GLN A 35 18.22 -18.50 -41.38
N ARG A 36 17.62 -19.37 -42.19
CA ARG A 36 18.26 -19.96 -43.38
C ARG A 36 18.46 -18.92 -44.49
N ILE A 37 17.47 -18.06 -44.68
CA ILE A 37 17.49 -16.97 -45.64
C ILE A 37 17.70 -15.66 -44.89
N LEU A 38 18.85 -15.02 -45.13
CA LEU A 38 19.24 -13.77 -44.49
C LEU A 38 18.84 -12.58 -45.37
N LEU A 39 18.03 -11.68 -44.82
CA LEU A 39 17.75 -10.38 -45.42
C LEU A 39 18.92 -9.43 -45.17
N ILE A 40 19.54 -8.99 -46.26
CA ILE A 40 20.61 -7.98 -46.26
C ILE A 40 20.05 -6.68 -46.82
N TYR A 41 20.34 -5.59 -46.13
CA TYR A 41 20.20 -4.23 -46.61
C TYR A 41 21.57 -3.57 -46.62
N GLY A 42 21.87 -2.87 -47.72
CA GLY A 42 23.14 -2.21 -47.90
C GLY A 42 23.10 -1.08 -48.91
N ARG A 43 24.27 -0.51 -49.16
CA ARG A 43 24.49 0.53 -50.17
C ARG A 43 25.58 0.14 -51.15
N ALA A 44 25.43 0.52 -52.41
CA ALA A 44 26.41 0.24 -53.46
C ALA A 44 26.34 1.30 -54.55
N GLY A 45 27.48 1.70 -55.10
CA GLY A 45 27.56 2.73 -56.15
C GLY A 45 27.56 4.19 -55.64
N PRO A 46 27.58 5.16 -56.57
CA PRO A 46 27.57 6.59 -56.26
C PRO A 46 26.31 7.00 -55.49
N GLN A 47 26.46 7.85 -54.46
CA GLN A 47 25.37 8.24 -53.56
C GLN A 47 24.78 9.64 -53.82
N ASP A 48 25.51 10.47 -54.57
CA ASP A 48 25.14 11.86 -54.83
C ASP A 48 24.32 12.04 -56.12
N ILE A 49 24.00 10.94 -56.82
CA ILE A 49 23.24 10.91 -58.07
C ILE A 49 22.21 9.78 -58.05
N ASP A 50 21.16 9.91 -58.85
CA ASP A 50 20.25 8.80 -59.14
C ASP A 50 21.04 7.66 -59.79
N PHE A 51 21.00 6.48 -59.17
CA PHE A 51 21.86 5.36 -59.53
C PHE A 51 21.10 4.04 -59.50
N GLU A 52 20.95 3.41 -60.66
CA GLU A 52 20.42 2.06 -60.79
C GLU A 52 21.50 1.10 -61.30
N SER A 53 21.58 -0.09 -60.71
CA SER A 53 22.44 -1.17 -61.15
C SER A 53 21.94 -2.51 -60.60
N LYS A 54 22.79 -3.54 -60.65
CA LYS A 54 22.55 -4.86 -60.10
C LYS A 54 23.69 -5.27 -59.18
N ILE A 55 23.36 -6.06 -58.19
CA ILE A 55 24.32 -6.70 -57.31
C ILE A 55 24.18 -8.22 -57.41
N THR A 56 25.27 -8.89 -57.72
CA THR A 56 25.34 -10.36 -57.75
C THR A 56 25.88 -10.85 -56.42
N VAL A 57 25.19 -11.83 -55.83
CA VAL A 57 25.56 -12.47 -54.57
C VAL A 57 26.05 -13.88 -54.88
N GLU A 58 27.32 -14.14 -54.55
CA GLU A 58 27.97 -15.42 -54.70
C GLU A 58 28.22 -16.07 -53.34
N HIS A 59 27.90 -17.36 -53.23
CA HIS A 59 28.19 -18.16 -52.05
C HIS A 59 29.54 -18.86 -52.20
N HIS A 60 30.41 -18.78 -51.19
CA HIS A 60 31.75 -19.37 -51.24
C HIS A 60 31.83 -20.89 -51.50
N VAL A 61 30.79 -21.65 -51.16
CA VAL A 61 30.80 -23.13 -51.33
C VAL A 61 30.29 -23.58 -52.71
N ILE A 62 29.88 -22.67 -53.61
CA ILE A 62 29.18 -23.00 -54.88
C ILE A 62 27.95 -23.93 -54.64
N ASN A 63 27.53 -24.06 -53.38
CA ASN A 63 26.46 -24.97 -53.01
C ASN A 63 25.14 -24.39 -53.49
N PHE A 64 24.88 -23.10 -53.31
CA PHE A 64 23.71 -22.39 -53.83
C PHE A 64 24.10 -21.52 -55.06
N PRO A 65 23.26 -21.44 -56.12
CA PRO A 65 23.56 -20.65 -57.30
C PRO A 65 23.66 -19.15 -57.00
N SER A 66 24.40 -18.42 -57.83
CA SER A 66 24.49 -16.97 -57.72
C SER A 66 23.13 -16.31 -57.97
N THR A 67 22.77 -15.33 -57.15
CA THR A 67 21.52 -14.57 -57.32
C THR A 67 21.83 -13.12 -57.64
N THR A 68 20.96 -12.46 -58.41
CA THR A 68 21.13 -11.06 -58.82
C THR A 68 19.98 -10.22 -58.31
N TRP A 69 20.30 -9.08 -57.70
CA TRP A 69 19.36 -8.21 -57.01
C TRP A 69 19.46 -6.77 -57.51
N GLN A 70 18.37 -6.02 -57.40
CA GLN A 70 18.29 -4.64 -57.83
C GLN A 70 19.07 -3.71 -56.89
N VAL A 71 19.84 -2.79 -57.46
CA VAL A 71 20.34 -1.58 -56.80
C VAL A 71 19.51 -0.42 -57.32
N PHE A 72 18.89 0.36 -56.43
CA PHE A 72 18.06 1.51 -56.77
C PHE A 72 18.41 2.68 -55.85
N ASN A 73 18.80 3.81 -56.44
CA ASN A 73 19.37 4.98 -55.76
C ASN A 73 20.41 4.61 -54.71
N SER A 74 21.38 3.79 -55.14
CA SER A 74 22.48 3.28 -54.32
C SER A 74 22.08 2.43 -53.11
N HIS A 75 20.82 2.03 -53.01
CA HIS A 75 20.33 1.07 -52.01
C HIS A 75 20.11 -0.29 -52.64
N PHE A 76 20.40 -1.36 -51.90
CA PHE A 76 20.03 -2.71 -52.30
C PHE A 76 19.46 -3.48 -51.11
N LYS A 77 18.54 -4.39 -51.44
CA LYS A 77 18.04 -5.43 -50.54
C LYS A 77 18.18 -6.77 -51.25
N CYS A 78 18.68 -7.77 -50.55
CA CYS A 78 18.82 -9.11 -51.11
C CYS A 78 18.58 -10.19 -50.06
N LEU A 79 18.10 -11.34 -50.52
CA LEU A 79 17.92 -12.54 -49.71
C LEU A 79 19.07 -13.50 -50.00
N VAL A 80 19.82 -13.82 -48.96
CA VAL A 80 21.03 -14.66 -49.05
C VAL A 80 20.73 -16.01 -48.42
N HIS A 81 20.87 -17.08 -49.21
CA HIS A 81 20.82 -18.45 -48.71
C HIS A 81 22.08 -18.78 -47.89
N LEU A 82 21.92 -19.41 -46.73
CA LEU A 82 23.01 -19.80 -45.84
C LEU A 82 23.07 -21.31 -45.62
N ASP A 83 24.28 -21.86 -45.63
CA ASP A 83 24.58 -23.20 -45.14
C ASP A 83 24.86 -23.17 -43.64
N ALA A 84 24.58 -24.27 -42.93
CA ALA A 84 24.85 -24.32 -41.48
C ALA A 84 26.35 -24.16 -41.21
N GLY A 85 26.70 -23.28 -40.27
CA GLY A 85 28.07 -22.89 -39.96
C GLY A 85 28.50 -21.59 -40.64
N LEU A 86 29.79 -21.48 -40.94
CA LEU A 86 30.40 -20.26 -41.45
C LEU A 86 30.10 -20.06 -42.94
N ASN A 87 29.62 -18.87 -43.29
CA ASN A 87 29.30 -18.48 -44.65
C ASN A 87 30.12 -17.27 -45.08
N ASN A 88 30.94 -17.41 -46.12
CA ASN A 88 31.57 -16.27 -46.80
C ASN A 88 30.73 -15.91 -48.03
N ILE A 89 30.14 -14.73 -48.00
CA ILE A 89 29.23 -14.21 -49.01
C ILE A 89 29.95 -13.10 -49.76
N LYS A 90 29.98 -13.19 -51.09
CA LYS A 90 30.63 -12.22 -51.95
C LYS A 90 29.58 -11.41 -52.69
N PHE A 91 29.61 -10.10 -52.49
CA PHE A 91 28.75 -9.12 -53.14
C PHE A 91 29.50 -8.44 -54.27
N ILE A 92 28.96 -8.48 -55.48
CA ILE A 92 29.60 -7.96 -56.69
C ILE A 92 28.67 -6.92 -57.31
N LEU A 93 29.08 -5.66 -57.32
CA LEU A 93 28.36 -4.59 -58.00
C LEU A 93 28.68 -4.62 -59.50
N ASP A 94 27.62 -4.59 -60.32
CA ASP A 94 27.76 -4.29 -61.75
C ASP A 94 28.10 -2.80 -61.93
N THR A 95 29.31 -2.55 -62.43
CA THR A 95 29.84 -1.19 -62.64
C THR A 95 29.60 -0.67 -64.05
N SER A 96 29.09 -1.51 -64.96
CA SER A 96 28.83 -1.13 -66.35
C SER A 96 27.95 0.12 -66.52
N PRO A 97 26.99 0.44 -65.61
CA PRO A 97 26.17 1.65 -65.77
C PRO A 97 26.92 2.98 -65.55
N PHE A 98 28.10 2.98 -64.93
CA PHE A 98 28.77 4.23 -64.52
C PHE A 98 30.31 4.22 -64.61
N SER A 99 30.92 3.08 -64.96
CA SER A 99 32.35 2.94 -65.16
C SER A 99 32.63 2.20 -66.46
N SER A 100 33.49 2.78 -67.30
CA SER A 100 34.07 2.10 -68.46
C SER A 100 35.15 1.09 -68.09
N ASP A 101 35.62 1.13 -66.85
CA ASP A 101 36.62 0.20 -66.30
C ASP A 101 35.92 -1.11 -65.91
N SER A 102 36.32 -2.23 -66.52
CA SER A 102 35.66 -3.55 -66.38
C SER A 102 35.93 -4.24 -65.04
N ARG A 103 36.40 -3.50 -64.03
CA ARG A 103 36.68 -4.04 -62.70
C ARG A 103 35.39 -4.02 -61.87
N SER A 104 34.90 -5.22 -61.55
CA SER A 104 33.78 -5.42 -60.63
C SER A 104 34.17 -4.99 -59.21
N LEU A 105 33.37 -4.13 -58.60
CA LEU A 105 33.56 -3.75 -57.20
C LEU A 105 32.96 -4.83 -56.32
N THR A 106 33.77 -5.38 -55.42
CA THR A 106 33.43 -6.57 -54.65
C THR A 106 33.64 -6.34 -53.16
N THR A 107 32.72 -6.87 -52.34
CA THR A 107 32.84 -6.96 -50.89
C THR A 107 32.61 -8.39 -50.44
N ILE A 108 33.50 -8.92 -49.60
CA ILE A 108 33.31 -10.22 -48.95
C ILE A 108 32.80 -9.97 -47.53
N PHE A 109 31.77 -10.70 -47.15
CA PHE A 109 31.06 -10.56 -45.89
C PHE A 109 30.88 -11.95 -45.27
N GLN A 110 31.18 -12.09 -43.99
CA GLN A 110 31.14 -13.35 -43.28
C GLN A 110 29.96 -13.37 -42.30
N VAL A 111 29.22 -14.47 -42.24
CA VAL A 111 28.16 -14.70 -41.24
C VAL A 111 28.19 -16.16 -40.77
N ASN A 112 27.79 -16.43 -39.54
CA ASN A 112 27.71 -17.78 -39.01
C ASN A 112 26.25 -18.18 -38.77
N TYR A 113 25.72 -19.13 -39.54
CA TYR A 113 24.36 -19.59 -39.40
C TYR A 113 24.26 -20.78 -38.45
N VAL A 114 23.54 -20.62 -37.35
CA VAL A 114 23.29 -21.67 -36.35
C VAL A 114 21.79 -21.94 -36.25
N PRO A 115 21.28 -23.07 -36.79
CA PRO A 115 19.86 -23.40 -36.72
C PRO A 115 19.42 -23.68 -35.27
N LEU A 116 18.23 -23.21 -34.90
CA LEU A 116 17.67 -23.38 -33.54
C LEU A 116 16.96 -24.75 -33.38
N LEU A 117 17.69 -25.85 -33.62
CA LEU A 117 17.14 -27.22 -33.61
C LEU A 117 16.54 -27.64 -32.26
N GLN A 118 16.91 -26.98 -31.17
CA GLN A 118 16.36 -27.18 -29.84
C GLN A 118 14.93 -26.63 -29.66
N ASN A 119 14.44 -25.83 -30.62
CA ASN A 119 13.13 -25.22 -30.58
C ASN A 119 12.12 -26.03 -31.41
N PRO A 120 10.83 -26.06 -31.02
CA PRO A 120 9.77 -26.65 -31.84
C PRO A 120 9.63 -25.89 -33.18
N PRO A 121 9.45 -26.59 -34.31
CA PRO A 121 9.28 -25.96 -35.62
C PRO A 121 7.88 -25.37 -35.81
N LEU A 122 7.77 -24.42 -36.73
CA LEU A 122 6.54 -24.13 -37.44
C LEU A 122 6.42 -25.11 -38.61
N ASN A 123 5.35 -25.92 -38.60
CA ASN A 123 5.06 -26.91 -39.64
C ASN A 123 4.24 -26.25 -40.75
N LEU A 124 4.62 -26.47 -42.00
CA LEU A 124 3.86 -26.00 -43.16
C LEU A 124 2.94 -27.13 -43.64
N ALA A 125 1.65 -26.85 -43.75
CA ALA A 125 0.65 -27.84 -44.17
C ALA A 125 -0.26 -27.30 -45.26
N ILE A 126 -0.64 -28.15 -46.22
CA ILE A 126 -1.62 -27.85 -47.27
C ILE A 126 -2.79 -28.82 -47.10
N LEU A 127 -3.98 -28.30 -46.82
CA LEU A 127 -5.22 -29.06 -46.80
C LEU A 127 -5.75 -29.23 -48.22
N VAL A 128 -6.05 -30.47 -48.59
CA VAL A 128 -6.71 -30.83 -49.85
C VAL A 128 -7.96 -31.63 -49.56
N ALA A 129 -9.05 -31.35 -50.27
CA ALA A 129 -10.27 -32.14 -50.21
C ALA A 129 -10.03 -33.60 -50.62
N LYS A 130 -10.89 -34.50 -50.15
CA LYS A 130 -10.83 -35.93 -50.49
C LYS A 130 -10.85 -36.19 -52.01
N ASP A 131 -11.67 -35.43 -52.72
CA ASP A 131 -11.91 -35.45 -54.17
C ASP A 131 -11.34 -34.19 -54.87
N SER A 132 -10.32 -33.56 -54.27
CA SER A 132 -9.62 -32.40 -54.85
C SER A 132 -8.96 -32.74 -56.19
N LYS A 133 -8.93 -31.76 -57.10
CA LYS A 133 -8.17 -31.78 -58.35
C LYS A 133 -6.74 -31.26 -58.18
N GLU A 134 -6.38 -30.80 -56.99
CA GLU A 134 -5.05 -30.31 -56.65
C GLU A 134 -4.59 -29.10 -57.48
N ILE A 135 -5.53 -28.20 -57.77
CA ILE A 135 -5.34 -26.96 -58.51
C ILE A 135 -5.89 -25.76 -57.73
N ILE A 136 -5.31 -24.59 -57.98
CA ILE A 136 -5.77 -23.29 -57.46
C ILE A 136 -6.37 -22.44 -58.59
N ASP A 137 -7.12 -21.41 -58.21
CA ASP A 137 -7.48 -20.35 -59.14
C ASP A 137 -6.22 -19.59 -59.61
N ALA A 138 -6.12 -19.41 -60.93
CA ALA A 138 -5.00 -18.72 -61.54
C ALA A 138 -5.43 -18.01 -62.83
N PRO A 139 -4.69 -16.96 -63.26
CA PRO A 139 -4.88 -16.39 -64.58
C PRO A 139 -4.48 -17.41 -65.66
N GLU A 140 -5.06 -17.28 -66.85
CA GLU A 140 -4.89 -18.24 -67.95
C GLU A 140 -3.41 -18.53 -68.28
N GLU A 141 -2.56 -17.51 -68.26
CA GLU A 141 -1.11 -17.62 -68.48
C GLU A 141 -0.42 -18.54 -67.46
N LYS A 142 -0.89 -18.51 -66.20
CA LYS A 142 -0.37 -19.31 -65.08
C LYS A 142 -0.97 -20.72 -65.06
N GLU A 143 -2.18 -20.90 -65.59
CA GLU A 143 -2.75 -22.23 -65.83
C GLU A 143 -2.00 -22.97 -66.95
N ASN A 144 -1.74 -22.28 -68.07
CA ASN A 144 -1.05 -22.84 -69.22
C ASN A 144 0.41 -23.25 -68.91
N SER A 145 1.07 -22.53 -68.01
CA SER A 145 2.41 -22.86 -67.52
C SER A 145 2.42 -23.88 -66.37
N GLY A 146 1.24 -24.32 -65.91
CA GLY A 146 1.10 -25.30 -64.82
C GLY A 146 1.40 -24.74 -63.41
N GLU A 147 1.50 -23.42 -63.27
CA GLU A 147 1.76 -22.74 -61.99
C GLU A 147 0.59 -22.81 -61.01
N ASN A 148 -0.57 -23.29 -61.47
CA ASN A 148 -1.77 -23.53 -60.68
C ASN A 148 -1.79 -24.91 -60.00
N LYS A 149 -0.83 -25.81 -60.29
CA LYS A 149 -0.80 -27.16 -59.72
C LYS A 149 -0.15 -27.20 -58.34
N LEU A 150 -0.46 -28.24 -57.56
CA LEU A 150 0.06 -28.45 -56.20
C LEU A 150 1.59 -28.31 -56.06
N GLU A 151 2.40 -28.81 -56.98
CA GLU A 151 3.86 -28.70 -56.88
C GLU A 151 4.36 -27.24 -56.93
N SER A 152 3.73 -26.40 -57.76
CA SER A 152 3.99 -24.96 -57.78
C SER A 152 3.56 -24.29 -56.47
N VAL A 153 2.41 -24.69 -55.92
CA VAL A 153 1.91 -24.17 -54.63
C VAL A 153 2.83 -24.57 -53.46
N LYS A 154 3.40 -25.78 -53.48
CA LYS A 154 4.41 -26.22 -52.49
C LYS A 154 5.64 -25.31 -52.53
N ALA A 155 6.17 -25.02 -53.72
CA ALA A 155 7.29 -24.08 -53.88
C ALA A 155 6.94 -22.67 -53.36
N LYS A 156 5.75 -22.16 -53.71
CA LYS A 156 5.27 -20.85 -53.26
C LYS A 156 5.12 -20.73 -51.75
N LEU A 157 4.47 -21.71 -51.11
CA LEU A 157 4.28 -21.74 -49.66
C LEU A 157 5.63 -21.83 -48.94
N ARG A 158 6.55 -22.61 -49.49
CA ARG A 158 7.89 -22.75 -48.96
C ARG A 158 8.69 -21.44 -49.04
N CYS A 159 8.68 -20.79 -50.20
CA CYS A 159 9.31 -19.48 -50.37
C CYS A 159 8.69 -18.46 -49.38
N ALA A 160 7.37 -18.41 -49.25
CA ALA A 160 6.68 -17.58 -48.25
C ALA A 160 7.15 -17.88 -46.81
N GLY A 161 7.29 -19.16 -46.44
CA GLY A 161 7.83 -19.57 -45.14
C GLY A 161 9.21 -19.01 -44.83
N TYR A 162 10.12 -19.04 -45.81
CA TYR A 162 11.45 -18.46 -45.65
C TYR A 162 11.44 -16.92 -45.65
N LEU A 163 10.54 -16.28 -46.40
CA LEU A 163 10.32 -14.83 -46.31
C LEU A 163 9.85 -14.44 -44.91
N TRP A 164 8.93 -15.20 -44.31
CA TRP A 164 8.47 -14.97 -42.94
C TRP A 164 9.62 -15.09 -41.92
N GLN A 165 10.52 -16.07 -42.10
CA GLN A 165 11.72 -16.19 -41.26
C GLN A 165 12.63 -14.97 -41.41
N ALA A 166 12.94 -14.57 -42.64
CA ALA A 166 13.82 -13.43 -42.91
C ALA A 166 13.25 -12.12 -42.34
N PHE A 167 11.96 -11.85 -42.58
CA PHE A 167 11.23 -10.72 -42.02
C PHE A 167 11.27 -10.73 -40.49
N THR A 168 10.89 -11.85 -39.87
CA THR A 168 10.76 -11.93 -38.42
C THR A 168 12.10 -11.80 -37.72
N ALA A 169 13.16 -12.46 -38.21
CA ALA A 169 14.50 -12.34 -37.63
C ALA A 169 15.05 -10.91 -37.71
N GLU A 170 14.81 -10.21 -38.82
CA GLU A 170 15.18 -8.80 -38.99
C GLU A 170 14.42 -7.90 -38.00
N GLN A 171 13.10 -8.07 -37.90
CA GLN A 171 12.25 -7.27 -37.00
C GLN A 171 12.60 -7.50 -35.52
N MET A 172 12.95 -8.74 -35.12
CA MET A 172 13.42 -9.04 -33.77
C MET A 172 14.77 -8.37 -33.47
N SER A 173 15.69 -8.34 -34.44
CA SER A 173 16.98 -7.68 -34.31
C SER A 173 16.84 -6.16 -34.16
N ARG A 174 16.03 -5.52 -35.03
CA ARG A 174 15.73 -4.09 -34.96
C ARG A 174 15.09 -3.66 -33.64
N ASN A 175 14.41 -4.59 -32.97
CA ASN A 175 13.83 -4.39 -31.64
C ASN A 175 14.78 -4.70 -30.47
N GLY A 176 16.05 -5.04 -30.74
CA GLY A 176 17.07 -5.27 -29.72
C GLY A 176 16.99 -6.64 -29.04
N PHE A 177 16.31 -7.63 -29.64
CA PHE A 177 16.23 -8.99 -29.13
C PHE A 177 17.16 -9.98 -29.86
N GLY A 178 18.01 -9.47 -30.75
CA GLY A 178 18.83 -10.28 -31.65
C GLY A 178 17.99 -10.99 -32.72
N ARG A 179 18.66 -11.67 -33.65
CA ARG A 179 18.04 -12.36 -34.81
C ARG A 179 17.40 -13.70 -34.44
N ARG A 180 16.52 -13.69 -33.42
CA ARG A 180 15.74 -14.87 -33.03
C ARG A 180 14.52 -15.04 -33.93
N VAL A 181 14.19 -16.28 -34.28
CA VAL A 181 13.06 -16.61 -35.16
C VAL A 181 12.63 -18.06 -34.96
N PHE A 182 11.38 -18.39 -35.30
CA PHE A 182 10.95 -19.78 -35.40
C PHE A 182 11.74 -20.54 -36.48
N ARG A 183 12.06 -21.80 -36.24
CA ARG A 183 12.58 -22.69 -37.30
C ARG A 183 11.43 -23.26 -38.13
N LEU A 184 11.67 -23.53 -39.41
CA LEU A 184 10.82 -24.42 -40.20
C LEU A 184 11.27 -25.87 -39.98
N ASP A 185 10.36 -26.82 -40.14
CA ASP A 185 10.77 -28.22 -40.23
C ASP A 185 11.34 -28.49 -41.62
N GLU A 186 12.56 -28.99 -41.71
CA GLU A 186 13.28 -29.21 -42.97
C GLU A 186 13.58 -30.69 -43.17
N GLU A 187 13.47 -31.16 -44.41
CA GLU A 187 13.81 -32.52 -44.82
C GLU A 187 14.75 -32.48 -46.04
N TRP A 188 15.45 -33.58 -46.31
CA TRP A 188 16.28 -33.70 -47.50
C TRP A 188 15.40 -34.02 -48.71
N THR A 189 15.12 -33.03 -49.54
CA THR A 189 14.20 -33.12 -50.68
C THR A 189 14.59 -32.18 -51.81
N GLU A 190 13.87 -32.22 -52.93
CA GLU A 190 14.12 -31.38 -54.09
C GLU A 190 14.05 -29.88 -53.70
N ASP A 191 15.11 -29.16 -54.06
CA ASP A 191 15.21 -27.73 -53.85
C ASP A 191 14.20 -27.01 -54.73
N THR A 192 13.50 -26.07 -54.10
CA THR A 192 12.51 -25.21 -54.75
C THR A 192 12.73 -23.76 -54.35
N ILE A 193 13.89 -23.45 -53.76
CA ILE A 193 14.29 -22.09 -53.37
C ILE A 193 15.04 -21.39 -54.49
N SER A 194 15.63 -22.14 -55.43
CA SER A 194 16.15 -21.62 -56.70
C SER A 194 15.64 -22.43 -57.88
N ASN A 195 15.48 -21.77 -59.03
CA ASN A 195 15.19 -22.42 -60.32
C ASN A 195 16.44 -22.74 -61.16
N GLN A 196 17.63 -22.35 -60.71
CA GLN A 196 18.87 -22.44 -61.51
C GLN A 196 19.63 -23.76 -61.32
N ASN A 197 19.50 -24.40 -60.16
CA ASN A 197 20.22 -25.62 -59.83
C ASN A 197 19.29 -26.62 -59.12
N PRO A 198 18.38 -27.27 -59.85
CA PRO A 198 17.49 -28.27 -59.29
C PRO A 198 18.30 -29.45 -58.76
N GLY A 199 18.11 -29.77 -57.49
CA GLY A 199 18.86 -30.82 -56.80
C GLY A 199 18.34 -31.03 -55.38
N LEU A 200 18.81 -32.08 -54.70
CA LEU A 200 18.39 -32.33 -53.33
C LEU A 200 19.12 -31.39 -52.35
N ARG A 201 18.37 -30.79 -51.43
CA ARG A 201 18.88 -29.95 -50.33
C ARG A 201 18.06 -30.16 -49.07
N GLN A 202 18.59 -29.65 -47.96
CA GLN A 202 17.81 -29.50 -46.75
C GLN A 202 16.82 -28.34 -46.96
N THR A 203 15.54 -28.68 -47.05
CA THR A 203 14.51 -27.79 -47.56
C THR A 203 13.25 -27.93 -46.69
N ALA A 204 12.53 -26.84 -46.42
CA ALA A 204 11.36 -26.87 -45.56
C ALA A 204 10.29 -27.87 -46.05
N LYS A 205 9.83 -28.72 -45.14
CA LYS A 205 8.84 -29.76 -45.39
C LYS A 205 7.45 -29.16 -45.54
N ILE A 206 6.70 -29.64 -46.52
CA ILE A 206 5.28 -29.31 -46.71
C ILE A 206 4.46 -30.58 -46.50
N HIS A 207 3.59 -30.60 -45.49
CA HIS A 207 2.67 -31.71 -45.24
C HIS A 207 1.43 -31.57 -46.11
N ILE A 208 1.14 -32.57 -46.95
CA ILE A 208 -0.12 -32.62 -47.71
C ILE A 208 -1.15 -33.37 -46.89
N ILE A 209 -2.15 -32.65 -46.39
CA ILE A 209 -3.21 -33.15 -45.52
C ILE A 209 -4.43 -33.41 -46.38
N ARG A 210 -4.61 -34.66 -46.81
CA ARG A 210 -5.84 -35.05 -47.53
C ARG A 210 -6.97 -35.26 -46.54
N SER A 211 -7.95 -34.38 -46.59
CA SER A 211 -9.11 -34.37 -45.72
C SER A 211 -10.05 -35.54 -45.99
N SER A 212 -10.78 -35.99 -44.96
CA SER A 212 -11.94 -36.87 -45.11
C SER A 212 -13.15 -36.16 -45.73
N TYR A 213 -13.15 -34.81 -45.74
CA TYR A 213 -14.20 -33.97 -46.30
C TYR A 213 -14.07 -33.77 -47.81
N THR A 214 -15.21 -33.68 -48.50
CA THR A 214 -15.30 -33.45 -49.95
C THR A 214 -15.13 -31.98 -50.31
N LEU A 215 -14.79 -31.72 -51.56
CA LEU A 215 -14.63 -30.39 -52.15
C LEU A 215 -15.91 -29.58 -51.99
N LYS A 216 -17.07 -30.22 -52.20
CA LYS A 216 -18.38 -29.59 -52.00
C LYS A 216 -18.60 -29.12 -50.56
N GLN A 217 -18.10 -29.85 -49.57
CA GLN A 217 -18.22 -29.47 -48.15
C GLN A 217 -17.27 -28.32 -47.81
N ILE A 218 -16.02 -28.35 -48.30
CA ILE A 218 -15.03 -27.28 -48.07
C ILE A 218 -15.45 -25.97 -48.76
N LEU A 219 -16.03 -26.07 -49.96
CA LEU A 219 -16.53 -24.94 -50.73
C LEU A 219 -17.98 -24.54 -50.40
N ASP A 220 -18.55 -25.01 -49.29
CA ASP A 220 -19.92 -24.68 -48.94
C ASP A 220 -20.05 -23.16 -48.65
N PRO A 221 -20.96 -22.43 -49.34
CA PRO A 221 -21.12 -20.98 -49.13
C PRO A 221 -21.47 -20.61 -47.68
N ASP A 222 -22.14 -21.49 -46.95
CA ASP A 222 -22.54 -21.23 -45.56
C ASP A 222 -21.36 -21.27 -44.56
N ILE A 223 -20.19 -21.78 -44.97
CA ILE A 223 -18.98 -21.80 -44.14
C ILE A 223 -17.89 -20.83 -44.62
N ALA A 224 -18.11 -20.14 -45.75
CA ALA A 224 -17.17 -19.17 -46.29
C ALA A 224 -17.13 -17.90 -45.43
N GLN A 225 -15.94 -17.48 -45.00
CA GLN A 225 -15.77 -16.32 -44.10
C GLN A 225 -16.22 -15.00 -44.74
N GLN A 226 -16.08 -14.87 -46.06
CA GLN A 226 -16.44 -13.66 -46.81
C GLN A 226 -17.93 -13.57 -47.18
N ASN A 227 -18.74 -14.59 -46.88
CA ASN A 227 -20.16 -14.58 -47.22
C ASN A 227 -20.96 -13.67 -46.25
N PRO A 228 -21.58 -12.57 -46.73
CA PRO A 228 -22.38 -11.68 -45.88
C PRO A 228 -23.68 -12.32 -45.39
N ASN A 229 -24.16 -13.37 -46.06
CA ASN A 229 -25.40 -14.09 -45.73
C ASN A 229 -25.15 -15.40 -44.98
N ARG A 230 -23.95 -15.57 -44.41
CA ARG A 230 -23.55 -16.77 -43.68
C ARG A 230 -24.51 -17.08 -42.52
N VAL A 231 -24.89 -18.35 -42.37
CA VAL A 231 -25.69 -18.84 -41.24
C VAL A 231 -24.80 -19.60 -40.27
N ASP A 232 -24.49 -18.97 -39.13
CA ASP A 232 -23.61 -19.54 -38.10
C ASP A 232 -24.20 -20.78 -37.40
N GLY A 233 -23.33 -21.71 -37.00
CA GLY A 233 -23.63 -22.76 -36.01
C GLY A 233 -24.32 -24.03 -36.52
N LYS A 234 -24.68 -24.13 -37.80
CA LYS A 234 -25.30 -25.36 -38.36
C LYS A 234 -24.31 -26.36 -38.98
N LYS A 235 -23.16 -25.87 -39.44
CA LYS A 235 -22.13 -26.66 -40.14
C LYS A 235 -20.77 -26.42 -39.47
N LYS A 236 -19.87 -27.39 -39.62
CA LYS A 236 -18.49 -27.29 -39.12
C LYS A 236 -17.71 -26.26 -39.94
N ASP A 237 -17.05 -25.32 -39.28
CA ASP A 237 -16.25 -24.29 -39.95
C ASP A 237 -14.92 -24.84 -40.51
N LEU A 238 -14.27 -24.05 -41.38
CA LEU A 238 -13.02 -24.42 -42.05
C LEU A 238 -11.87 -24.65 -41.07
N PHE A 239 -11.80 -23.88 -39.98
CA PHE A 239 -10.77 -24.06 -38.95
C PHE A 239 -10.88 -25.44 -38.30
N SER A 240 -12.09 -25.83 -37.95
CA SER A 240 -12.39 -27.10 -37.33
C SER A 240 -12.21 -28.27 -38.30
N ILE A 241 -12.54 -28.10 -39.59
CA ILE A 241 -12.26 -29.11 -40.65
C ILE A 241 -10.75 -29.34 -40.80
N PHE A 242 -9.96 -28.27 -40.82
CA PHE A 242 -8.50 -28.38 -40.91
C PHE A 242 -7.94 -29.07 -39.66
N MET A 243 -8.39 -28.66 -38.47
CA MET A 243 -7.98 -29.24 -37.19
C MET A 243 -8.26 -30.75 -37.12
N ASP A 244 -9.45 -31.18 -37.52
CA ASP A 244 -9.78 -32.61 -37.62
C ASP A 244 -8.85 -33.34 -38.58
N SER A 245 -8.62 -32.76 -39.76
CA SER A 245 -7.78 -33.38 -40.79
C SER A 245 -6.32 -33.53 -40.33
N LEU A 246 -5.80 -32.58 -39.53
CA LEU A 246 -4.47 -32.71 -38.90
C LEU A 246 -4.44 -33.83 -37.86
N LYS A 247 -5.49 -33.96 -37.04
CA LYS A 247 -5.60 -35.04 -36.05
C LYS A 247 -5.69 -36.42 -36.71
N GLU A 248 -6.46 -36.53 -37.80
CA GLU A 248 -6.57 -37.75 -38.61
C GLU A 248 -5.25 -38.11 -39.29
N TYR A 249 -4.47 -37.12 -39.73
CA TYR A 249 -3.14 -37.32 -40.32
C TYR A 249 -2.15 -37.94 -39.32
N GLY A 250 -2.26 -37.61 -38.03
CA GLY A 250 -1.38 -38.11 -36.98
C GLY A 250 -0.05 -37.34 -36.90
N ALA A 251 1.06 -38.04 -36.69
CA ALA A 251 2.36 -37.41 -36.46
C ALA A 251 2.81 -36.48 -37.62
N PRO A 252 3.35 -35.28 -37.34
CA PRO A 252 3.76 -34.75 -36.03
C PRO A 252 2.65 -34.01 -35.26
N PHE A 253 1.41 -34.00 -35.78
CA PHE A 253 0.27 -33.27 -35.21
C PHE A 253 -0.45 -34.02 -34.08
N ASP A 254 0.06 -35.19 -33.69
CA ASP A 254 -0.37 -35.96 -32.52
C ASP A 254 0.22 -35.42 -31.20
N LYS A 255 1.09 -34.40 -31.27
CA LYS A 255 1.79 -33.76 -30.14
C LYS A 255 1.64 -32.24 -30.18
N GLN A 256 2.23 -31.57 -29.19
CA GLN A 256 2.25 -30.10 -29.16
C GLN A 256 3.01 -29.53 -30.37
N CYS A 257 2.32 -28.83 -31.26
CA CYS A 257 2.92 -28.30 -32.49
C CYS A 257 2.30 -26.97 -32.93
N TYR A 258 3.03 -26.26 -33.80
CA TYR A 258 2.63 -25.01 -34.44
C TYR A 258 2.50 -25.25 -35.94
N VAL A 259 1.42 -24.79 -36.55
CA VAL A 259 1.08 -25.10 -37.95
C VAL A 259 0.66 -23.83 -38.69
N ALA A 260 1.24 -23.62 -39.87
CA ALA A 260 0.75 -22.70 -40.89
C ALA A 260 0.04 -23.54 -41.97
N GLY A 261 -1.29 -23.45 -42.02
CA GLY A 261 -2.16 -24.27 -42.86
C GLY A 261 -2.72 -23.51 -44.07
N LEU A 262 -2.37 -23.92 -45.28
CA LEU A 262 -2.95 -23.39 -46.52
C LEU A 262 -4.10 -24.31 -46.98
N ILE A 263 -5.27 -23.75 -47.24
CA ILE A 263 -6.37 -24.50 -47.88
C ILE A 263 -6.17 -24.40 -49.39
N LEU A 264 -5.84 -25.52 -50.04
CA LEU A 264 -5.54 -25.52 -51.48
C LEU A 264 -6.77 -25.22 -52.32
N ASP A 265 -7.91 -25.80 -51.96
CA ASP A 265 -9.12 -25.80 -52.77
C ASP A 265 -9.93 -24.49 -52.69
N SER A 266 -9.37 -23.39 -52.18
CA SER A 266 -10.07 -22.10 -52.17
C SER A 266 -10.42 -21.66 -53.59
N HIS A 267 -11.66 -21.20 -53.79
CA HIS A 267 -12.18 -20.83 -55.10
C HIS A 267 -12.99 -19.53 -55.06
N TYR A 268 -12.73 -18.61 -55.98
CA TYR A 268 -13.50 -17.41 -56.19
C TYR A 268 -14.69 -17.70 -57.08
N ASP A 269 -15.89 -17.58 -56.51
CA ASP A 269 -17.12 -17.85 -57.25
C ASP A 269 -17.57 -16.58 -58.00
N THR A 270 -17.74 -16.70 -59.31
CA THR A 270 -18.09 -15.59 -60.19
C THR A 270 -19.59 -15.57 -60.52
N SER A 271 -20.36 -16.51 -59.96
CA SER A 271 -21.80 -16.62 -60.19
C SER A 271 -22.55 -15.41 -59.62
N PRO A 272 -23.70 -15.04 -60.21
CA PRO A 272 -24.54 -13.96 -59.68
C PRO A 272 -24.87 -14.19 -58.19
N ASN A 273 -24.67 -13.18 -57.35
CA ASN A 273 -24.84 -13.22 -55.88
C ASN A 273 -23.81 -14.06 -55.09
N MET A 274 -22.73 -14.53 -55.73
CA MET A 274 -21.67 -15.34 -55.10
C MET A 274 -20.27 -14.72 -55.26
N GLY A 275 -20.14 -13.40 -55.37
CA GLY A 275 -18.87 -12.68 -55.60
C GLY A 275 -17.89 -12.64 -54.41
N PHE A 276 -17.60 -13.79 -53.80
CA PHE A 276 -16.69 -13.95 -52.67
C PHE A 276 -15.92 -15.28 -52.74
N VAL A 277 -14.84 -15.39 -51.98
CA VAL A 277 -14.00 -16.60 -51.96
C VAL A 277 -14.62 -17.67 -51.07
N ARG A 278 -14.84 -18.87 -51.62
CA ARG A 278 -15.25 -20.08 -50.91
C ARG A 278 -14.04 -20.94 -50.56
N GLY A 279 -14.13 -21.75 -49.51
CA GLY A 279 -12.99 -22.52 -49.00
C GLY A 279 -11.84 -21.66 -48.49
N HIS A 280 -12.11 -20.40 -48.12
CA HIS A 280 -11.14 -19.49 -47.51
C HIS A 280 -11.62 -19.07 -46.12
N ALA A 281 -10.70 -19.19 -45.16
CA ALA A 281 -10.76 -18.51 -43.89
C ALA A 281 -9.36 -18.00 -43.54
N ALA A 282 -9.30 -16.82 -42.93
CA ALA A 282 -8.11 -16.23 -42.32
C ALA A 282 -8.38 -16.19 -40.81
N LEU A 283 -7.89 -17.22 -40.12
CA LEU A 283 -8.13 -17.46 -38.71
C LEU A 283 -6.89 -18.09 -38.07
N GLY A 284 -6.55 -17.65 -36.86
CA GLY A 284 -5.46 -18.20 -36.09
C GLY A 284 -5.82 -18.37 -34.61
N GLY A 285 -5.23 -19.40 -33.99
CA GLY A 285 -5.46 -19.71 -32.59
C GLY A 285 -4.87 -21.07 -32.19
N GLY A 286 -5.38 -21.64 -31.10
CA GLY A 286 -4.96 -22.96 -30.66
C GLY A 286 -6.01 -23.66 -29.81
N TRP A 287 -6.17 -24.95 -30.04
CA TRP A 287 -7.02 -25.82 -29.23
C TRP A 287 -6.28 -27.14 -28.99
N ASP A 288 -6.34 -27.64 -27.75
CA ASP A 288 -5.63 -28.85 -27.34
C ASP A 288 -4.11 -28.69 -27.53
N ASN A 289 -3.44 -29.62 -28.21
CA ASN A 289 -2.00 -29.58 -28.45
C ASN A 289 -1.61 -28.82 -29.74
N ILE A 290 -2.55 -28.43 -30.60
CA ILE A 290 -2.24 -27.84 -31.92
C ILE A 290 -2.54 -26.34 -31.90
N ARG A 291 -1.55 -25.54 -32.28
CA ARG A 291 -1.75 -24.14 -32.67
C ARG A 291 -1.72 -24.01 -34.18
N LEU A 292 -2.73 -23.37 -34.74
CA LEU A 292 -2.99 -23.36 -36.18
C LEU A 292 -3.35 -21.94 -36.62
N GLY A 293 -2.66 -21.46 -37.66
CA GLY A 293 -3.11 -20.33 -38.48
C GLY A 293 -3.46 -20.85 -39.87
N ILE A 294 -4.66 -20.55 -40.36
CA ILE A 294 -5.12 -20.97 -41.70
C ILE A 294 -5.29 -19.81 -42.66
N PHE A 295 -5.01 -20.07 -43.94
CA PHE A 295 -5.26 -19.13 -45.03
C PHE A 295 -5.69 -19.87 -46.30
N GLY A 296 -6.37 -19.18 -47.23
CA GLY A 296 -6.86 -19.78 -48.47
C GLY A 296 -5.93 -19.52 -49.66
N SER A 297 -5.86 -20.43 -50.63
CA SER A 297 -4.93 -20.38 -51.77
C SER A 297 -5.23 -19.31 -52.83
N HIS A 298 -6.39 -18.65 -52.78
CA HIS A 298 -6.88 -17.75 -53.84
C HIS A 298 -5.92 -16.63 -54.31
N LEU A 299 -5.01 -16.15 -53.45
CA LEU A 299 -3.99 -15.13 -53.81
C LEU A 299 -2.62 -15.72 -54.19
N THR A 300 -2.43 -17.04 -54.06
CA THR A 300 -1.13 -17.69 -54.28
C THR A 300 -0.69 -17.69 -55.74
N HIS A 301 -1.57 -17.39 -56.69
CA HIS A 301 -1.19 -17.22 -58.09
C HIS A 301 -0.09 -16.16 -58.29
N ALA A 302 -0.06 -15.13 -57.44
CA ALA A 302 0.89 -14.02 -57.48
C ALA A 302 2.18 -14.23 -56.65
N TRP A 303 2.30 -15.34 -55.91
CA TRP A 303 3.44 -15.58 -55.01
C TRP A 303 4.69 -16.07 -55.76
N PRO A 304 5.90 -15.71 -55.30
CA PRO A 304 7.14 -16.24 -55.85
C PRO A 304 7.30 -17.72 -55.49
N ARG A 305 7.78 -18.53 -56.45
CA ARG A 305 8.18 -19.93 -56.22
C ARG A 305 9.59 -20.02 -55.66
N TYR A 306 10.48 -19.13 -56.11
CA TYR A 306 11.92 -19.13 -55.85
C TYR A 306 12.38 -17.74 -55.38
N LEU A 307 13.59 -17.64 -54.81
CA LEU A 307 14.15 -16.34 -54.38
C LEU A 307 14.31 -15.35 -55.53
N GLU A 308 14.63 -15.84 -56.74
CA GLU A 308 14.81 -15.03 -57.94
C GLU A 308 13.52 -14.33 -58.39
N GLU A 309 12.35 -14.85 -58.02
CA GLU A 309 11.04 -14.28 -58.39
C GLU A 309 10.55 -13.22 -57.39
N VAL A 310 11.18 -13.11 -56.21
CA VAL A 310 10.69 -12.26 -55.10
C VAL A 310 10.53 -10.81 -55.53
N VAL A 311 11.55 -10.22 -56.17
CA VAL A 311 11.49 -8.82 -56.62
C VAL A 311 10.42 -8.63 -57.70
N SER A 312 10.37 -9.53 -58.69
CA SER A 312 9.38 -9.44 -59.77
C SER A 312 7.95 -9.56 -59.26
N CYS A 313 7.65 -10.51 -58.36
CA CYS A 313 6.31 -10.70 -57.81
C CYS A 313 5.87 -9.51 -56.95
N PHE A 314 6.76 -8.96 -56.12
CA PHE A 314 6.45 -7.79 -55.29
C PHE A 314 6.42 -6.46 -56.05
N GLN A 315 6.77 -6.45 -57.34
CA GLN A 315 6.71 -5.27 -58.20
C GLN A 315 5.77 -5.45 -59.42
N ASP A 316 5.11 -6.61 -59.54
CA ASP A 316 4.23 -6.91 -60.67
C ASP A 316 2.93 -6.08 -60.62
N ASN A 317 2.86 -5.03 -61.44
CA ASN A 317 1.74 -4.11 -61.50
C ASN A 317 0.62 -4.55 -62.45
N THR A 318 0.60 -5.82 -62.86
CA THR A 318 -0.50 -6.41 -63.65
C THR A 318 -1.82 -6.31 -62.89
N ILE A 319 -2.88 -5.90 -63.59
CA ILE A 319 -4.22 -5.73 -63.03
C ILE A 319 -4.88 -7.11 -62.85
N THR A 320 -5.51 -7.34 -61.70
CA THR A 320 -6.21 -8.60 -61.41
C THR A 320 -7.49 -8.74 -62.24
N ASP A 321 -7.64 -9.84 -62.99
CA ASP A 321 -8.88 -10.15 -63.73
C ASP A 321 -9.99 -10.60 -62.77
N LYS A 322 -10.90 -9.66 -62.47
CA LYS A 322 -12.02 -9.86 -61.53
C LYS A 322 -13.10 -10.83 -62.02
N ASN A 323 -13.05 -11.26 -63.29
CA ASN A 323 -13.96 -12.27 -63.81
C ASN A 323 -13.50 -13.70 -63.50
N ARG A 324 -12.29 -13.86 -62.97
CA ARG A 324 -11.67 -15.16 -62.66
C ARG A 324 -11.07 -15.21 -61.26
N LEU A 325 -10.54 -14.09 -60.78
CA LEU A 325 -9.76 -14.00 -59.55
C LEU A 325 -10.42 -13.05 -58.57
N SER A 326 -10.25 -13.37 -57.29
CA SER A 326 -10.71 -12.51 -56.20
C SER A 326 -9.86 -11.23 -56.11
N ASN A 327 -10.55 -10.11 -55.89
CA ASN A 327 -9.93 -8.83 -55.50
C ASN A 327 -9.87 -8.66 -53.96
N ASP A 328 -10.04 -9.75 -53.20
CA ASP A 328 -9.96 -9.84 -51.74
C ASP A 328 -10.57 -8.63 -51.01
N ALA A 329 -11.90 -8.56 -51.01
CA ALA A 329 -12.68 -7.46 -50.45
C ALA A 329 -12.37 -6.05 -51.02
N GLY A 330 -11.73 -5.96 -52.18
CA GLY A 330 -11.43 -4.69 -52.84
C GLY A 330 -9.96 -4.26 -52.76
N GLU A 331 -9.12 -4.98 -52.01
CA GLU A 331 -7.78 -4.53 -51.64
C GLU A 331 -6.67 -5.03 -52.59
N SER A 332 -6.87 -6.12 -53.33
CA SER A 332 -5.85 -6.82 -54.12
C SER A 332 -5.93 -6.60 -55.64
N GLY A 333 -6.13 -5.33 -56.06
CA GLY A 333 -6.43 -4.99 -57.47
C GLY A 333 -5.30 -5.17 -58.48
N THR A 334 -4.09 -5.47 -58.00
CA THR A 334 -2.89 -5.74 -58.79
C THR A 334 -2.13 -6.93 -58.20
N TRP A 335 -1.30 -7.60 -59.00
CA TRP A 335 -0.61 -8.82 -58.58
C TRP A 335 0.38 -8.60 -57.43
N TRP A 336 1.12 -7.49 -57.41
CA TRP A 336 1.99 -7.18 -56.27
C TRP A 336 1.21 -6.98 -54.97
N ARG A 337 0.00 -6.42 -55.04
CA ARG A 337 -0.92 -6.33 -53.88
C ARG A 337 -1.45 -7.69 -53.48
N CYS A 338 -1.81 -8.56 -54.43
CA CYS A 338 -2.15 -9.96 -54.14
C CYS A 338 -0.99 -10.68 -53.43
N CYS A 339 0.25 -10.45 -53.86
CA CYS A 339 1.45 -11.02 -53.25
C CYS A 339 1.66 -10.52 -51.81
N ASN A 340 1.56 -9.20 -51.58
CA ASN A 340 1.64 -8.60 -50.24
C ASN A 340 0.56 -9.12 -49.30
N ILE A 341 -0.71 -8.99 -49.71
CA ILE A 341 -1.86 -9.38 -48.89
C ILE A 341 -1.82 -10.87 -48.64
N GLY A 342 -1.59 -11.70 -49.66
CA GLY A 342 -1.56 -13.15 -49.49
C GLY A 342 -0.47 -13.62 -48.52
N ILE A 343 0.79 -13.22 -48.75
CA ILE A 343 1.92 -13.68 -47.91
C ILE A 343 1.83 -13.07 -46.51
N GLY A 344 1.47 -11.79 -46.42
CA GLY A 344 1.48 -11.04 -45.16
C GLY A 344 0.24 -11.26 -44.30
N ALA A 345 -0.95 -11.40 -44.88
CA ALA A 345 -2.15 -11.78 -44.11
C ALA A 345 -2.03 -13.25 -43.64
N PHE A 346 -1.38 -14.13 -44.40
CA PHE A 346 -1.08 -15.45 -43.85
C PHE A 346 -0.08 -15.37 -42.69
N LEU A 347 0.94 -14.50 -42.77
CA LEU A 347 1.85 -14.24 -41.65
C LEU A 347 1.12 -13.68 -40.42
N HIS A 348 0.06 -12.88 -40.60
CA HIS A 348 -0.83 -12.43 -39.51
C HIS A 348 -1.46 -13.63 -38.79
N GLU A 349 -2.01 -14.60 -39.51
CA GLU A 349 -2.58 -15.81 -38.91
C GLU A 349 -1.53 -16.70 -38.23
N VAL A 350 -0.33 -16.76 -38.80
CA VAL A 350 0.84 -17.38 -38.16
C VAL A 350 1.21 -16.62 -36.88
N GLY A 351 1.06 -15.29 -36.84
CA GLY A 351 1.23 -14.47 -35.64
C GLY A 351 0.30 -14.89 -34.50
N HIS A 352 -0.99 -15.07 -34.78
CA HIS A 352 -1.97 -15.60 -33.80
C HIS A 352 -1.57 -17.00 -33.29
N CYS A 353 -1.14 -17.89 -34.19
CA CYS A 353 -0.59 -19.21 -33.84
C CYS A 353 0.60 -19.09 -32.86
N LEU A 354 1.44 -18.06 -33.03
CA LEU A 354 2.59 -17.73 -32.19
C LEU A 354 2.26 -16.79 -31.01
N THR A 355 0.99 -16.71 -30.56
CA THR A 355 0.48 -15.91 -29.42
C THR A 355 0.32 -14.41 -29.63
N ALA A 356 0.58 -13.86 -30.82
CA ALA A 356 0.43 -12.43 -31.07
C ALA A 356 -1.06 -12.07 -31.24
N PRO A 357 -1.62 -11.15 -30.45
CA PRO A 357 -2.99 -10.65 -30.64
C PRO A 357 -3.03 -9.55 -31.72
N HIS A 358 -4.22 -9.05 -32.06
CA HIS A 358 -4.33 -7.83 -32.87
C HIS A 358 -3.66 -6.64 -32.18
N SER A 359 -2.83 -5.93 -32.94
CA SER A 359 -2.04 -4.79 -32.48
C SER A 359 -2.47 -3.49 -33.19
N PRO A 360 -2.14 -2.29 -32.64
CA PRO A 360 -2.52 -1.01 -33.25
C PRO A 360 -1.92 -0.80 -34.66
N SER A 361 -0.73 -1.34 -34.90
CA SER A 361 0.02 -1.24 -36.16
C SER A 361 0.74 -2.57 -36.42
N GLY A 362 1.39 -2.69 -37.58
CA GLY A 362 2.20 -3.86 -37.89
C GLY A 362 1.45 -4.95 -38.66
N ILE A 363 2.07 -6.12 -38.77
CA ILE A 363 1.50 -7.31 -39.40
C ILE A 363 0.22 -7.75 -38.70
N MET A 364 0.14 -7.62 -37.36
CA MET A 364 -1.08 -7.91 -36.60
C MET A 364 -2.19 -6.85 -36.76
N SER A 365 -2.02 -5.87 -37.66
CA SER A 365 -3.07 -4.99 -38.18
C SER A 365 -3.13 -5.07 -39.71
N ARG A 366 -3.12 -3.96 -40.46
CA ARG A 366 -3.09 -3.92 -41.94
C ARG A 366 -1.68 -3.69 -42.52
N GLY A 367 -0.64 -3.77 -41.70
CA GLY A 367 0.75 -3.56 -42.12
C GLY A 367 1.24 -4.57 -43.16
N PHE A 368 0.59 -5.72 -43.26
CA PHE A 368 0.88 -6.72 -44.29
C PHE A 368 0.66 -6.22 -45.73
N ASN A 369 -0.13 -5.16 -45.94
CA ASN A 369 -0.34 -4.56 -47.27
C ASN A 369 0.95 -4.01 -47.89
N ASN A 370 1.95 -3.72 -47.05
CA ASN A 370 3.23 -3.13 -47.43
C ASN A 370 4.41 -4.11 -47.23
N LEU A 371 4.14 -5.42 -47.17
CA LEU A 371 5.17 -6.42 -46.86
C LEU A 371 6.35 -6.39 -47.85
N ASN A 372 6.09 -6.14 -49.14
CA ASN A 372 7.08 -5.96 -50.20
C ASN A 372 8.20 -5.02 -49.79
N ARG A 373 7.88 -3.95 -49.06
CA ARG A 373 8.81 -2.92 -48.66
C ARG A 373 9.97 -3.46 -47.84
N THR A 374 9.80 -4.57 -47.14
CA THR A 374 10.92 -5.23 -46.43
C THR A 374 11.90 -5.92 -47.39
N PHE A 375 11.43 -6.40 -48.54
CA PHE A 375 12.21 -7.24 -49.45
C PHE A 375 12.69 -6.52 -50.70
N THR A 376 12.05 -5.40 -51.08
CA THR A 376 12.40 -4.62 -52.27
C THR A 376 12.87 -3.22 -51.91
N VAL A 377 13.75 -2.67 -52.74
CA VAL A 377 14.20 -1.26 -52.66
C VAL A 377 13.34 -0.32 -53.48
N LYS A 378 12.45 -0.85 -54.31
CA LYS A 378 11.55 -0.09 -55.17
C LYS A 378 10.14 -0.66 -55.02
N GLU A 379 9.17 0.23 -54.90
CA GLU A 379 7.74 -0.07 -54.86
C GLU A 379 7.06 0.48 -56.12
N PRO A 380 6.07 -0.21 -56.70
CA PRO A 380 5.34 0.30 -57.85
C PRO A 380 4.76 1.70 -57.61
N ASN A 381 5.03 2.63 -58.53
CA ASN A 381 4.62 4.04 -58.49
C ASN A 381 5.27 4.90 -57.38
N ASN A 382 6.33 4.42 -56.70
CA ASN A 382 7.13 5.21 -55.77
C ASN A 382 8.50 5.54 -56.41
N PRO A 383 8.86 6.82 -56.60
CA PRO A 383 10.16 7.21 -57.17
C PRO A 383 11.32 7.14 -56.17
N PHE A 384 11.06 6.96 -54.87
CA PHE A 384 12.08 6.94 -53.83
C PHE A 384 12.44 5.52 -53.41
N PRO A 385 13.70 5.27 -52.99
CA PRO A 385 14.11 3.97 -52.51
C PRO A 385 13.41 3.64 -51.19
N THR A 386 12.98 2.40 -51.02
CA THR A 386 12.35 1.93 -49.79
C THR A 386 13.41 1.50 -48.78
N THR A 387 13.80 2.39 -47.86
CA THR A 387 14.74 2.06 -46.78
C THR A 387 14.07 1.30 -45.63
N PRO A 388 14.82 0.65 -44.71
CA PRO A 388 14.26 0.03 -43.50
C PRO A 388 13.36 0.94 -42.65
N SER A 389 13.61 2.25 -42.66
CA SER A 389 12.78 3.25 -41.96
C SER A 389 11.47 3.58 -42.69
N GLU A 390 11.34 3.21 -43.96
CA GLU A 390 10.22 3.58 -44.85
C GLU A 390 9.33 2.37 -45.20
N GLU A 391 9.43 1.28 -44.44
CA GLU A 391 8.64 0.06 -44.64
C GLU A 391 7.14 0.23 -44.28
N GLU A 392 6.70 1.44 -43.90
CA GLU A 392 5.30 1.87 -43.68
C GLU A 392 4.38 0.78 -43.12
N GLY A 393 4.56 0.43 -41.85
CA GLY A 393 3.65 -0.50 -41.18
C GLY A 393 3.99 -1.99 -41.37
N ALA A 394 4.89 -2.37 -42.27
CA ALA A 394 5.42 -3.73 -42.35
C ALA A 394 6.43 -4.01 -41.22
N HIS A 395 5.92 -4.22 -40.00
CA HIS A 395 6.72 -4.55 -38.81
C HIS A 395 5.93 -5.45 -37.85
N TRP A 396 6.63 -6.11 -36.93
CA TRP A 396 6.01 -6.65 -35.72
C TRP A 396 5.86 -5.54 -34.69
N TYR A 397 4.67 -5.35 -34.13
CA TYR A 397 4.47 -4.32 -33.11
C TYR A 397 5.27 -4.67 -31.85
N ARG A 398 5.58 -3.66 -31.01
CA ARG A 398 6.47 -3.85 -29.87
C ARG A 398 5.98 -4.93 -28.89
N SER A 399 4.68 -5.03 -28.65
CA SER A 399 4.13 -6.11 -27.81
C SER A 399 4.34 -7.50 -28.43
N ASP A 400 4.22 -7.61 -29.75
CA ASP A 400 4.34 -8.88 -30.48
C ASP A 400 5.77 -9.42 -30.37
N VAL A 401 6.78 -8.57 -30.59
CA VAL A 401 8.20 -8.98 -30.45
C VAL A 401 8.57 -9.32 -29.01
N VAL A 402 7.96 -8.66 -28.01
CA VAL A 402 8.17 -9.01 -26.60
C VAL A 402 7.57 -10.38 -26.30
N ARG A 403 6.39 -10.70 -26.85
CA ARG A 403 5.80 -12.04 -26.74
C ARG A 403 6.73 -13.09 -27.37
N PHE A 404 7.19 -12.83 -28.60
CA PHE A 404 8.10 -13.72 -29.31
C PHE A 404 9.41 -13.95 -28.55
N ARG A 405 10.00 -12.95 -27.90
CA ARG A 405 11.22 -13.12 -27.08
C ARG A 405 11.13 -14.31 -26.12
N TYR A 406 9.96 -14.49 -25.50
CA TYR A 406 9.70 -15.51 -24.49
C TYR A 406 8.94 -16.74 -25.04
N HIS A 407 8.65 -16.76 -26.35
CA HIS A 407 7.95 -17.87 -26.99
C HIS A 407 8.91 -19.05 -27.28
N PRO A 408 8.51 -20.31 -27.08
CA PRO A 408 9.38 -21.48 -27.26
C PRO A 408 10.07 -21.58 -28.62
N CYS A 409 9.41 -21.13 -29.70
CA CYS A 409 9.99 -21.15 -31.05
C CYS A 409 11.17 -20.19 -31.25
N PHE A 410 11.37 -19.21 -30.38
CA PHE A 410 12.31 -18.10 -30.58
C PHE A 410 13.48 -18.10 -29.58
N ARG A 411 13.61 -19.14 -28.76
CA ARG A 411 14.67 -19.21 -27.74
C ARG A 411 16.06 -19.33 -28.37
N LEU A 412 17.02 -18.55 -27.89
CA LEU A 412 18.41 -18.63 -28.32
C LEU A 412 19.17 -19.75 -27.58
N PRO A 413 20.26 -20.31 -28.15
CA PRO A 413 20.93 -21.49 -27.57
C PRO A 413 21.50 -21.28 -26.16
N PHE A 414 21.93 -20.06 -25.83
CA PHE A 414 22.50 -19.70 -24.53
C PHE A 414 21.43 -19.37 -23.47
N GLU A 415 20.16 -19.24 -23.85
CA GLU A 415 19.08 -18.92 -22.92
C GLU A 415 18.60 -20.19 -22.20
N PRO A 416 18.48 -20.15 -20.86
CA PRO A 416 18.02 -21.30 -20.10
C PRO A 416 16.59 -21.69 -20.52
N PRO A 417 16.24 -22.99 -20.52
CA PRO A 417 14.87 -23.41 -20.74
C PRO A 417 13.96 -22.87 -19.63
N ALA A 418 12.67 -22.67 -19.95
CA ALA A 418 11.69 -22.27 -18.95
C ALA A 418 11.63 -23.30 -17.80
N LYS A 419 11.63 -22.82 -16.56
CA LYS A 419 11.54 -23.71 -15.40
C LYS A 419 10.18 -24.41 -15.36
N ILE A 420 10.18 -25.73 -15.18
CA ILE A 420 8.98 -26.58 -15.25
C ILE A 420 7.98 -26.24 -14.14
N ASP A 421 8.47 -25.90 -12.94
CA ASP A 421 7.66 -25.53 -11.77
C ASP A 421 6.88 -24.23 -11.96
N LEU A 422 7.36 -23.35 -12.84
CA LEU A 422 6.73 -22.10 -13.21
C LEU A 422 5.86 -22.21 -14.47
N LYS A 423 5.64 -23.42 -15.01
CA LYS A 423 4.76 -23.63 -16.15
C LYS A 423 3.31 -23.33 -15.75
N ASN A 424 2.65 -22.44 -16.48
CA ASN A 424 1.26 -21.97 -16.25
C ASN A 424 1.05 -21.11 -14.99
N VAL A 425 2.09 -20.44 -14.50
CA VAL A 425 1.95 -19.46 -13.41
C VAL A 425 1.59 -18.08 -13.99
N GLY A 426 0.41 -17.57 -13.64
CA GLY A 426 -0.09 -16.26 -14.06
C GLY A 426 0.24 -15.12 -13.09
N ALA A 427 -0.34 -13.95 -13.33
CA ALA A 427 -0.18 -12.78 -12.48
C ALA A 427 -1.34 -12.63 -11.49
N ASP A 428 -1.03 -12.42 -10.21
CA ASP A 428 -1.98 -12.03 -9.18
C ASP A 428 -1.96 -10.51 -9.00
N PHE A 429 -3.08 -9.89 -8.64
CA PHE A 429 -3.13 -8.45 -8.45
C PHE A 429 -4.05 -7.98 -7.31
N TRP A 430 -3.65 -6.89 -6.65
CA TRP A 430 -4.28 -6.32 -5.45
C TRP A 430 -4.43 -4.80 -5.55
N ILE A 431 -5.39 -4.25 -4.82
CA ILE A 431 -5.57 -2.80 -4.67
C ILE A 431 -4.92 -2.34 -3.37
N LEU A 432 -3.87 -1.53 -3.48
CA LEU A 432 -3.20 -0.85 -2.38
C LEU A 432 -3.57 0.64 -2.40
N ASN A 433 -4.71 1.01 -1.81
CA ASN A 433 -5.25 2.38 -1.85
C ASN A 433 -5.43 2.96 -3.27
N LYS A 434 -4.41 3.66 -3.80
CA LYS A 434 -4.38 4.29 -5.14
C LYS A 434 -3.52 3.51 -6.16
N PHE A 435 -2.97 2.37 -5.74
CA PHE A 435 -2.07 1.55 -6.56
C PHE A 435 -2.69 0.19 -6.85
N LEU A 436 -2.43 -0.33 -8.05
CA LEU A 436 -2.58 -1.72 -8.42
C LEU A 436 -1.22 -2.40 -8.23
N LEU A 437 -1.14 -3.34 -7.30
CA LEU A 437 0.00 -4.22 -7.13
C LEU A 437 -0.21 -5.45 -8.01
N ILE A 438 0.81 -5.85 -8.77
CA ILE A 438 0.82 -7.07 -9.58
C ILE A 438 2.00 -7.92 -9.12
N LYS A 439 1.78 -9.22 -8.88
CA LYS A 439 2.85 -10.18 -8.58
C LYS A 439 2.76 -11.39 -9.48
N CYS A 440 3.92 -11.87 -9.94
CA CYS A 440 4.04 -13.10 -10.69
C CYS A 440 5.42 -13.71 -10.43
N SER A 441 5.48 -14.91 -9.84
CA SER A 441 6.76 -15.56 -9.57
C SER A 441 7.51 -15.98 -10.84
N ALA A 442 6.81 -16.13 -11.96
CA ALA A 442 7.43 -16.34 -13.28
C ALA A 442 8.05 -15.06 -13.88
N GLY A 443 7.80 -13.89 -13.27
CA GLY A 443 8.20 -12.59 -13.81
C GLY A 443 7.23 -12.08 -14.87
N ILE A 444 6.95 -10.79 -14.87
CA ILE A 444 6.13 -10.12 -15.88
C ILE A 444 7.03 -9.66 -17.03
N SER A 445 6.65 -9.97 -18.27
CA SER A 445 7.35 -9.52 -19.48
C SER A 445 6.68 -8.28 -20.11
N LEU A 446 5.35 -8.21 -20.04
CA LEU A 446 4.57 -7.18 -20.71
C LEU A 446 3.24 -6.95 -19.99
N ILE A 447 2.77 -5.71 -19.98
CA ILE A 447 1.39 -5.37 -19.61
C ILE A 447 0.74 -4.65 -20.78
N GLU A 448 -0.31 -5.23 -21.37
CA GLU A 448 -1.05 -4.63 -22.48
C GLU A 448 -2.34 -3.99 -21.95
N ILE A 449 -2.73 -2.89 -22.59
CA ILE A 449 -3.88 -2.08 -22.20
C ILE A 449 -4.87 -2.10 -23.35
N TYR A 450 -6.08 -2.55 -23.04
CA TYR A 450 -7.16 -2.79 -23.99
C TYR A 450 -8.32 -1.82 -23.78
N ILE A 451 -8.89 -1.36 -24.89
CA ILE A 451 -10.20 -0.69 -24.95
C ILE A 451 -11.01 -1.34 -26.06
N ARG A 452 -12.24 -1.78 -25.74
CA ARG A 452 -13.13 -2.48 -26.71
C ARG A 452 -12.41 -3.62 -27.44
N ASN A 453 -11.63 -4.42 -26.70
CA ASN A 453 -10.82 -5.55 -27.19
C ASN A 453 -9.64 -5.19 -28.11
N ASN A 454 -9.34 -3.91 -28.33
CA ASN A 454 -8.16 -3.50 -29.07
C ASN A 454 -7.06 -3.07 -28.11
N ILE A 455 -5.83 -3.52 -28.35
CA ILE A 455 -4.65 -2.97 -27.69
C ILE A 455 -4.55 -1.50 -28.09
N ILE A 456 -4.34 -0.62 -27.11
CA ILE A 456 -4.12 0.82 -27.31
C ILE A 456 -2.82 1.31 -26.67
N GLY A 457 -2.15 0.45 -25.90
CA GLY A 457 -0.91 0.77 -25.22
C GLY A 457 -0.33 -0.45 -24.53
N TYR A 458 0.92 -0.34 -24.13
CA TYR A 458 1.63 -1.38 -23.40
C TYR A 458 2.64 -0.78 -22.41
N LEU A 459 3.09 -1.60 -21.47
CA LEU A 459 4.22 -1.36 -20.57
C LEU A 459 5.19 -2.54 -20.74
N ASP A 460 6.39 -2.24 -21.21
CA ASP A 460 7.43 -3.24 -21.55
C ASP A 460 8.32 -3.51 -20.32
N TYR A 461 8.37 -4.78 -19.90
CA TYR A 461 9.22 -5.29 -18.81
C TYR A 461 10.13 -6.42 -19.32
N SER A 462 10.49 -6.37 -20.61
CA SER A 462 11.33 -7.39 -21.26
C SER A 462 12.81 -7.33 -20.88
N ASP A 463 13.23 -6.30 -20.13
CA ASP A 463 14.59 -6.18 -19.63
C ASP A 463 14.92 -7.30 -18.62
N ASP A 464 16.07 -7.93 -18.80
CA ASP A 464 16.52 -9.05 -17.96
C ASP A 464 17.37 -8.61 -16.77
N GLU A 465 17.77 -7.32 -16.69
CA GLU A 465 18.50 -6.79 -15.52
C GLU A 465 17.72 -6.96 -14.21
N TYR A 466 16.39 -7.06 -14.29
CA TYR A 466 15.52 -7.28 -13.13
C TYR A 466 14.43 -8.29 -13.48
N ASN A 467 14.38 -9.42 -12.78
CA ASN A 467 13.21 -10.29 -12.88
C ASN A 467 12.03 -9.61 -12.17
N GLN A 468 11.22 -8.87 -12.92
CA GLN A 468 10.09 -8.08 -12.42
C GLN A 468 8.95 -9.00 -11.95
N THR A 469 9.10 -9.57 -10.75
CA THR A 469 8.08 -10.41 -10.12
C THR A 469 7.04 -9.61 -9.35
N GLU A 470 7.28 -8.32 -9.13
CA GLU A 470 6.35 -7.39 -8.47
C GLU A 470 6.34 -6.04 -9.20
N ILE A 471 5.15 -5.54 -9.57
CA ILE A 471 4.95 -4.26 -10.25
C ILE A 471 3.88 -3.46 -9.50
N ARG A 472 4.11 -2.16 -9.31
CA ARG A 472 3.14 -1.23 -8.68
C ARG A 472 2.74 -0.13 -9.66
N LEU A 473 1.46 -0.07 -10.04
CA LEU A 473 0.92 0.91 -10.98
C LEU A 473 -0.03 1.88 -10.27
N LYS A 474 0.12 3.20 -10.52
CA LYS A 474 -0.85 4.19 -10.05
C LYS A 474 -2.11 4.16 -10.92
N ILE A 475 -3.25 3.80 -10.33
CA ILE A 475 -4.52 3.60 -11.05
C ILE A 475 -4.95 4.89 -11.76
N ASP A 476 -4.94 6.02 -11.04
CA ASP A 476 -5.31 7.33 -11.59
C ASP A 476 -4.45 7.75 -12.79
N LYS A 477 -3.17 7.35 -12.83
CA LYS A 477 -2.29 7.64 -13.97
C LYS A 477 -2.69 6.82 -15.20
N ILE A 478 -3.01 5.54 -15.03
CA ILE A 478 -3.47 4.67 -16.12
C ILE A 478 -4.82 5.16 -16.65
N ILE A 479 -5.77 5.46 -15.75
CA ILE A 479 -7.09 6.01 -16.13
C ILE A 479 -6.92 7.36 -16.82
N LYS A 480 -6.11 8.28 -16.30
CA LYS A 480 -5.89 9.58 -16.97
C LYS A 480 -5.26 9.44 -18.35
N LYS A 481 -4.35 8.48 -18.53
CA LYS A 481 -3.62 8.28 -19.79
C LYS A 481 -4.48 7.57 -20.85
N TYR A 482 -5.33 6.63 -20.47
CA TYR A 482 -6.04 5.73 -21.38
C TYR A 482 -7.57 5.74 -21.23
N GLY A 483 -8.06 6.03 -20.03
CA GLY A 483 -9.49 6.09 -19.68
C GLY A 483 -10.13 7.43 -20.07
N GLY A 484 -10.63 7.51 -21.29
CA GLY A 484 -11.64 8.51 -21.65
C GLY A 484 -12.93 8.34 -20.81
N LYS A 485 -13.84 9.32 -20.87
CA LYS A 485 -15.07 9.40 -20.05
C LYS A 485 -15.96 8.15 -20.07
N TYR A 486 -15.89 7.33 -21.12
CA TYR A 486 -16.72 6.13 -21.32
C TYR A 486 -15.92 4.86 -21.66
N ASN A 487 -14.59 4.89 -21.51
CA ASN A 487 -13.75 3.77 -21.91
C ASN A 487 -13.45 2.84 -20.73
N ILE A 488 -13.91 1.59 -20.83
CA ILE A 488 -13.51 0.53 -19.89
C ILE A 488 -12.09 0.10 -20.22
N ILE A 489 -11.20 0.15 -19.23
CA ILE A 489 -9.81 -0.28 -19.38
C ILE A 489 -9.72 -1.74 -18.96
N LYS A 490 -9.45 -2.61 -19.93
CA LYS A 490 -9.03 -4.00 -19.70
C LYS A 490 -7.50 -4.05 -19.71
N MET A 491 -6.89 -4.83 -18.84
CA MET A 491 -5.44 -5.02 -18.82
C MET A 491 -5.10 -6.50 -18.98
N ASN A 492 -4.07 -6.80 -19.76
CA ASN A 492 -3.52 -8.15 -19.90
C ASN A 492 -2.10 -8.17 -19.33
N PHE A 493 -1.85 -9.02 -18.37
CA PHE A 493 -0.53 -9.24 -17.77
C PHE A 493 0.07 -10.50 -18.41
N VAL A 494 1.13 -10.32 -19.18
CA VAL A 494 1.84 -11.42 -19.85
C VAL A 494 3.09 -11.73 -19.03
N ALA A 495 3.19 -12.97 -18.56
CA ALA A 495 4.34 -13.46 -17.82
C ALA A 495 5.46 -13.96 -18.77
N LYS A 496 6.71 -14.04 -18.28
CA LYS A 496 7.86 -14.55 -19.04
C LYS A 496 7.71 -16.03 -19.45
N ASN A 497 6.80 -16.78 -18.83
CA ASN A 497 6.42 -18.14 -19.20
C ASN A 497 5.27 -18.21 -20.24
N GLN A 498 4.87 -17.07 -20.83
CA GLN A 498 3.76 -16.90 -21.78
C GLN A 498 2.35 -17.10 -21.18
N THR A 499 2.21 -17.15 -19.85
CA THR A 499 0.89 -17.17 -19.22
C THR A 499 0.29 -15.78 -19.25
N GLU A 500 -0.95 -15.68 -19.71
CA GLU A 500 -1.71 -14.42 -19.77
C GLU A 500 -2.71 -14.37 -18.62
N THR A 501 -2.88 -13.19 -18.02
CA THR A 501 -3.91 -12.96 -17.00
C THR A 501 -4.59 -11.63 -17.23
N PHE A 502 -5.92 -11.65 -17.31
CA PHE A 502 -6.71 -10.46 -17.64
C PHE A 502 -7.36 -9.83 -16.41
N LEU A 503 -7.29 -8.50 -16.33
CA LEU A 503 -8.13 -7.66 -15.51
C LEU A 503 -9.16 -6.98 -16.42
N GLU A 504 -10.40 -7.48 -16.40
CA GLU A 504 -11.44 -7.11 -17.38
C GLU A 504 -11.90 -5.65 -17.27
N ASN A 505 -11.90 -5.07 -16.08
CA ASN A 505 -12.31 -3.68 -15.86
C ASN A 505 -11.55 -3.08 -14.68
N LEU A 506 -10.50 -2.30 -14.97
CA LEU A 506 -9.67 -1.64 -13.96
C LEU A 506 -10.48 -0.69 -13.06
N GLN A 507 -11.41 0.07 -13.65
CA GLN A 507 -12.22 1.04 -12.91
C GLN A 507 -13.15 0.35 -11.92
N LYS A 508 -13.96 -0.60 -12.41
CA LYS A 508 -14.87 -1.42 -11.59
C LYS A 508 -14.09 -2.16 -10.50
N PHE A 509 -12.97 -2.78 -10.84
CA PHE A 509 -12.13 -3.49 -9.87
C PHE A 509 -11.58 -2.55 -8.79
N SER A 510 -11.12 -1.34 -9.13
CA SER A 510 -10.63 -0.35 -8.17
C SER A 510 -11.72 0.14 -7.19
N GLU A 511 -12.97 0.20 -7.64
CA GLU A 511 -14.12 0.62 -6.84
C GLU A 511 -14.66 -0.53 -5.98
N GLU A 512 -15.04 -1.66 -6.60
CA GLU A 512 -15.67 -2.80 -5.93
C GLU A 512 -14.74 -3.58 -5.00
N SER A 513 -13.43 -3.48 -5.23
CA SER A 513 -12.46 -4.07 -4.31
C SER A 513 -12.47 -3.36 -2.95
N LYS A 514 -12.96 -2.12 -2.84
CA LYS A 514 -13.02 -1.38 -1.57
C LYS A 514 -14.37 -1.62 -0.92
N ILE A 515 -14.38 -2.30 0.22
CA ILE A 515 -15.60 -2.55 0.98
C ILE A 515 -15.44 -2.07 2.42
N ILE A 516 -16.54 -1.63 3.02
CA ILE A 516 -16.59 -1.27 4.44
C ILE A 516 -17.23 -2.44 5.17
N LEU A 517 -16.53 -2.99 6.17
CA LEU A 517 -17.06 -4.04 7.03
C LEU A 517 -17.25 -3.49 8.45
N PRO A 518 -18.33 -3.89 9.16
CA PRO A 518 -18.48 -3.58 10.57
C PRO A 518 -17.22 -3.94 11.35
N ILE A 519 -16.74 -3.02 12.19
CA ILE A 519 -15.57 -3.17 13.09
C ILE A 519 -14.21 -3.16 12.40
N TYR A 520 -14.09 -3.74 11.19
CA TYR A 520 -12.84 -3.71 10.43
C TYR A 520 -12.62 -2.42 9.65
N GLY A 521 -13.67 -1.60 9.49
CA GLY A 521 -13.60 -0.37 8.71
C GLY A 521 -13.39 -0.66 7.22
N LYS A 522 -12.54 0.15 6.57
CA LYS A 522 -12.19 -0.02 5.16
C LYS A 522 -11.28 -1.23 4.97
N VAL A 523 -11.74 -2.19 4.19
CA VAL A 523 -10.98 -3.38 3.80
C VAL A 523 -11.01 -3.54 2.28
N PHE A 524 -10.24 -4.49 1.77
CA PHE A 524 -10.06 -4.73 0.35
C PHE A 524 -10.39 -6.18 -0.01
N LYS A 525 -11.00 -6.39 -1.18
CA LYS A 525 -11.13 -7.70 -1.83
C LYS A 525 -9.99 -7.88 -2.83
N SER A 526 -9.53 -9.12 -3.02
CA SER A 526 -8.63 -9.47 -4.13
C SER A 526 -9.43 -9.64 -5.43
N ASN A 527 -8.79 -10.13 -6.49
CA ASN A 527 -9.53 -10.86 -7.53
C ASN A 527 -10.08 -12.18 -6.97
N HIS A 528 -11.05 -12.76 -7.67
CA HIS A 528 -11.51 -14.11 -7.40
C HIS A 528 -10.92 -15.07 -8.44
N LEU A 529 -10.66 -16.30 -7.99
CA LEU A 529 -10.36 -17.43 -8.85
C LEU A 529 -11.67 -18.11 -9.28
N GLY A 530 -11.65 -18.84 -10.40
CA GLY A 530 -12.84 -19.50 -10.95
C GLY A 530 -13.77 -18.59 -11.77
N LYS A 531 -14.75 -19.16 -12.46
CA LYS A 531 -15.64 -18.42 -13.37
C LYS A 531 -16.80 -17.78 -12.59
N LEU A 532 -16.92 -16.46 -12.70
CA LEU A 532 -18.03 -15.72 -12.11
C LEU A 532 -19.33 -16.01 -12.86
N ASP A 533 -20.38 -16.27 -12.11
CA ASP A 533 -21.76 -16.28 -12.57
C ASP A 533 -22.50 -15.16 -11.80
N GLU A 534 -22.82 -14.08 -12.51
CA GLU A 534 -23.42 -12.87 -11.92
C GLU A 534 -24.83 -13.12 -11.34
N SER A 535 -25.46 -14.26 -11.67
CA SER A 535 -26.74 -14.66 -11.07
C SER A 535 -26.61 -15.21 -9.65
N LEU A 536 -25.39 -15.55 -9.21
CA LEU A 536 -25.14 -16.16 -7.90
C LEU A 536 -24.80 -15.11 -6.83
N THR A 537 -25.33 -15.32 -5.63
CA THR A 537 -25.04 -14.46 -4.47
C THR A 537 -23.59 -14.64 -3.99
N GLU A 538 -22.90 -13.52 -3.77
CA GLU A 538 -21.56 -13.49 -3.15
C GLU A 538 -21.65 -13.78 -1.65
N PHE A 539 -20.88 -14.76 -1.18
CA PHE A 539 -20.68 -15.06 0.23
C PHE A 539 -19.43 -14.36 0.75
N LYS A 540 -19.48 -13.86 1.98
CA LYS A 540 -18.34 -13.25 2.70
C LYS A 540 -18.10 -13.99 4.01
N ILE A 541 -16.89 -14.51 4.18
CA ILE A 541 -16.45 -15.28 5.34
C ILE A 541 -15.40 -14.47 6.08
N LEU A 542 -15.68 -14.02 7.29
CA LEU A 542 -14.68 -13.40 8.15
C LEU A 542 -14.15 -14.42 9.15
N PHE A 543 -12.83 -14.56 9.24
CA PHE A 543 -12.20 -15.49 10.19
C PHE A 543 -12.45 -15.09 11.65
N LYS A 544 -12.69 -13.80 11.89
CA LYS A 544 -13.08 -13.26 13.18
C LYS A 544 -14.28 -12.31 13.00
N LYS A 545 -15.34 -12.54 13.78
CA LYS A 545 -16.57 -11.72 13.86
C LYS A 545 -16.70 -11.15 15.27
N PHE A 546 -17.66 -10.26 15.49
CA PHE A 546 -17.95 -9.73 16.81
C PHE A 546 -19.45 -9.56 17.02
N ILE A 547 -19.92 -9.85 18.23
CA ILE A 547 -21.26 -9.55 18.73
C ILE A 547 -21.07 -8.85 20.07
N ASP A 548 -21.64 -7.66 20.26
CA ASP A 548 -21.54 -6.87 21.50
C ASP A 548 -20.11 -6.82 22.07
N ILE A 549 -19.12 -6.58 21.18
CA ILE A 549 -17.68 -6.45 21.49
C ILE A 549 -16.97 -7.79 21.77
N LYS A 550 -17.68 -8.92 21.93
CA LYS A 550 -17.06 -10.25 22.11
C LYS A 550 -16.51 -10.80 20.78
N PRO A 551 -15.22 -11.22 20.72
CA PRO A 551 -14.65 -11.79 19.52
C PRO A 551 -15.13 -13.23 19.31
N ILE A 552 -15.62 -13.52 18.10
CA ILE A 552 -16.04 -14.86 17.66
C ILE A 552 -15.05 -15.32 16.60
N THR A 553 -14.33 -16.39 16.85
CA THR A 553 -13.23 -16.86 15.99
C THR A 553 -13.61 -18.13 15.24
N LEU A 554 -13.06 -18.29 14.04
CA LEU A 554 -13.18 -19.51 13.26
C LEU A 554 -12.57 -20.69 14.04
N LYS A 555 -13.33 -21.78 14.17
CA LYS A 555 -12.92 -22.98 14.93
C LYS A 555 -12.63 -24.17 14.03
N ARG A 556 -13.37 -24.33 12.94
CA ARG A 556 -13.17 -25.45 12.02
C ARG A 556 -13.77 -25.18 10.63
N ILE A 557 -13.24 -25.87 9.64
CA ILE A 557 -13.76 -25.92 8.27
C ILE A 557 -14.03 -27.38 7.90
N ILE A 558 -15.19 -27.64 7.30
CA ILE A 558 -15.52 -28.91 6.65
C ILE A 558 -15.49 -28.68 5.14
N ILE A 559 -14.72 -29.49 4.42
CA ILE A 559 -14.61 -29.48 2.97
C ILE A 559 -15.19 -30.77 2.42
N LYS A 560 -16.05 -30.66 1.41
CA LYS A 560 -16.55 -31.79 0.63
C LYS A 560 -16.18 -31.63 -0.83
N TYR A 561 -15.56 -32.67 -1.39
CA TYR A 561 -15.00 -32.62 -2.74
C TYR A 561 -15.03 -33.99 -3.43
N ASP A 562 -14.97 -33.96 -4.76
CA ASP A 562 -14.75 -35.11 -5.64
C ASP A 562 -13.56 -34.83 -6.57
N VAL A 563 -13.82 -34.55 -7.85
CA VAL A 563 -12.86 -33.99 -8.81
C VAL A 563 -12.73 -32.47 -8.61
N VAL A 564 -13.77 -31.82 -8.10
CA VAL A 564 -13.81 -30.38 -7.77
C VAL A 564 -14.29 -30.16 -6.33
N ILE A 565 -14.19 -28.94 -5.81
CA ILE A 565 -14.73 -28.61 -4.49
C ILE A 565 -16.26 -28.42 -4.58
N ASN A 566 -17.04 -29.35 -4.04
CA ASN A 566 -18.50 -29.25 -3.99
C ASN A 566 -18.97 -28.21 -2.95
N SER A 567 -18.43 -28.27 -1.73
CA SER A 567 -18.78 -27.29 -0.69
C SER A 567 -17.70 -27.08 0.38
N ILE A 568 -17.71 -25.89 0.97
CA ILE A 568 -16.89 -25.49 2.12
C ILE A 568 -17.81 -24.91 3.19
N THR A 569 -17.81 -25.52 4.39
CA THR A 569 -18.60 -25.05 5.53
C THR A 569 -17.68 -24.55 6.64
N PHE A 570 -17.84 -23.29 7.04
CA PHE A 570 -17.08 -22.62 8.11
C PHE A 570 -17.89 -22.62 9.40
N TYR A 571 -17.24 -22.94 10.53
CA TYR A 571 -17.87 -22.93 11.86
C TYR A 571 -17.09 -22.02 12.82
N TRP A 572 -17.83 -21.19 13.56
CA TRP A 572 -17.27 -20.26 14.53
C TRP A 572 -17.47 -20.73 15.97
N SER A 573 -16.78 -20.08 16.92
CA SER A 573 -16.82 -20.38 18.35
C SER A 573 -18.19 -20.20 19.03
N ASP A 574 -19.11 -19.47 18.39
CA ASP A 574 -20.50 -19.29 18.82
C ASP A 574 -21.46 -20.34 18.24
N ASN A 575 -20.92 -21.39 17.60
CA ASN A 575 -21.65 -22.43 16.89
C ASN A 575 -22.41 -21.96 15.64
N THR A 576 -22.24 -20.70 15.20
CA THR A 576 -22.73 -20.28 13.89
C THR A 576 -21.92 -20.96 12.78
N ASN A 577 -22.56 -21.14 11.63
CA ASN A 577 -21.90 -21.68 10.46
C ASN A 577 -22.37 -21.01 9.16
N LEU A 578 -21.53 -21.10 8.13
CA LEU A 578 -21.83 -20.59 6.79
C LEU A 578 -21.22 -21.54 5.77
N ARG A 579 -22.01 -21.90 4.76
CA ARG A 579 -21.63 -22.84 3.71
C ARG A 579 -21.57 -22.13 2.36
N ILE A 580 -20.55 -22.45 1.58
CA ILE A 580 -20.43 -22.12 0.15
C ILE A 580 -20.57 -23.44 -0.63
N GLY A 581 -21.40 -23.45 -1.67
CA GLY A 581 -21.71 -24.65 -2.46
C GLY A 581 -22.74 -25.57 -1.79
N ILE A 582 -23.12 -26.66 -2.48
CA ILE A 582 -24.15 -27.59 -2.02
C ILE A 582 -23.55 -28.93 -1.55
N ASP A 583 -24.25 -29.60 -0.64
CA ASP A 583 -23.84 -30.83 0.05
C ASP A 583 -24.64 -32.05 -0.45
N ASN A 584 -24.57 -32.38 -1.75
CA ASN A 584 -25.36 -33.45 -2.39
C ASN A 584 -24.56 -34.78 -2.54
N SER A 585 -24.20 -35.45 -1.42
CA SER A 585 -23.38 -36.70 -1.29
C SER A 585 -23.30 -37.65 -2.51
N GLU A 586 -22.11 -38.07 -2.98
CA GLU A 586 -21.20 -39.09 -2.38
C GLU A 586 -19.70 -38.67 -2.21
N GLY A 587 -19.34 -37.38 -2.35
CA GLY A 587 -17.93 -36.93 -2.31
C GLY A 587 -17.18 -37.12 -0.97
N ILE A 588 -15.84 -37.05 -1.02
CA ILE A 588 -14.94 -37.15 0.14
C ILE A 588 -15.17 -35.97 1.09
N LYS A 589 -15.38 -36.25 2.37
CA LYS A 589 -15.52 -35.26 3.43
C LYS A 589 -14.25 -35.19 4.27
N LYS A 590 -13.68 -33.99 4.44
CA LYS A 590 -12.53 -33.72 5.31
C LYS A 590 -12.79 -32.53 6.22
N GLU A 591 -12.10 -32.51 7.35
CA GLU A 591 -12.20 -31.46 8.35
C GLU A 591 -10.81 -30.89 8.65
N PHE A 592 -10.76 -29.59 8.91
CA PHE A 592 -9.59 -28.87 9.40
C PHE A 592 -9.99 -28.06 10.65
N LEU A 593 -9.38 -28.39 11.80
CA LEU A 593 -9.65 -27.77 13.10
C LEU A 593 -8.61 -26.69 13.38
N PHE A 594 -9.00 -25.51 13.84
CA PHE A 594 -8.09 -24.41 14.18
C PHE A 594 -7.73 -24.41 15.67
N GLU A 595 -6.45 -24.19 15.96
CA GLU A 595 -5.95 -23.93 17.31
C GLU A 595 -6.29 -22.50 17.77
N GLU A 596 -6.14 -22.22 19.07
CA GLU A 596 -6.42 -20.89 19.61
C GLU A 596 -5.46 -19.84 19.03
N GLY A 597 -6.02 -18.79 18.40
CA GLY A 597 -5.23 -17.75 17.72
C GLY A 597 -4.68 -18.16 16.35
N GLU A 598 -4.97 -19.36 15.87
CA GLU A 598 -4.59 -19.80 14.54
C GLU A 598 -5.49 -19.19 13.46
N LYS A 599 -4.89 -18.64 12.41
CA LYS A 599 -5.58 -18.01 11.28
C LYS A 599 -4.98 -18.45 9.95
N ILE A 600 -5.82 -18.49 8.92
CA ILE A 600 -5.39 -18.74 7.54
C ILE A 600 -4.59 -17.52 7.06
N VAL A 601 -3.40 -17.77 6.48
CA VAL A 601 -2.53 -16.71 5.93
C VAL A 601 -2.28 -16.86 4.44
N LYS A 602 -2.40 -18.08 3.90
CA LYS A 602 -2.19 -18.38 2.48
C LYS A 602 -3.04 -19.58 2.09
N ILE A 603 -3.59 -19.57 0.88
CA ILE A 603 -4.27 -20.71 0.28
C ILE A 603 -3.65 -20.97 -1.09
N LYS A 604 -3.08 -22.15 -1.32
CA LYS A 604 -2.72 -22.58 -2.68
C LYS A 604 -3.96 -23.17 -3.31
N VAL A 605 -4.32 -22.74 -4.51
CA VAL A 605 -5.58 -23.11 -5.16
C VAL A 605 -5.32 -23.55 -6.59
N ASN A 606 -6.00 -24.61 -6.99
CA ASN A 606 -6.17 -24.98 -8.39
C ASN A 606 -7.56 -24.51 -8.85
N SER A 607 -7.63 -23.76 -9.94
CA SER A 607 -8.93 -23.29 -10.48
C SER A 607 -8.99 -23.31 -12.00
N GLY A 608 -10.13 -23.76 -12.51
CA GLY A 608 -10.57 -23.63 -13.90
C GLY A 608 -11.92 -22.91 -13.98
N TRP A 609 -12.95 -23.61 -14.45
CA TRP A 609 -14.33 -23.11 -14.41
C TRP A 609 -14.87 -23.03 -12.97
N TYR A 610 -14.39 -23.91 -12.10
CA TYR A 610 -14.70 -23.99 -10.67
C TYR A 610 -13.41 -24.03 -9.87
N ILE A 611 -13.51 -24.05 -8.53
CA ILE A 611 -12.36 -24.35 -7.67
C ILE A 611 -12.15 -25.87 -7.63
N ASP A 612 -11.08 -26.35 -8.27
CA ASP A 612 -10.77 -27.77 -8.38
C ASP A 612 -10.23 -28.35 -7.07
N GLY A 613 -9.32 -27.62 -6.42
CA GLY A 613 -8.70 -28.07 -5.17
C GLY A 613 -7.86 -26.99 -4.49
N PHE A 614 -7.56 -27.17 -3.20
CA PHE A 614 -6.73 -26.23 -2.45
C PHE A 614 -6.01 -26.82 -1.23
N GLU A 615 -4.97 -26.12 -0.77
CA GLU A 615 -4.23 -26.35 0.46
C GLU A 615 -4.23 -25.07 1.32
N ILE A 616 -4.53 -25.19 2.61
CA ILE A 616 -4.53 -24.10 3.58
C ILE A 616 -3.17 -24.04 4.28
N LYS A 617 -2.60 -22.84 4.43
CA LYS A 617 -1.47 -22.56 5.31
C LYS A 617 -1.85 -21.52 6.36
N THR A 618 -1.44 -21.76 7.62
CA THR A 618 -1.79 -20.91 8.77
C THR A 618 -0.61 -20.10 9.30
N ASN A 619 -0.89 -19.11 10.16
CA ASN A 619 0.12 -18.27 10.82
C ASN A 619 1.05 -19.05 11.76
N LEU A 620 0.68 -20.26 12.18
CA LEU A 620 1.51 -21.15 12.99
C LEU A 620 2.44 -22.03 12.12
N GLY A 621 2.45 -21.82 10.80
CA GLY A 621 3.25 -22.62 9.86
C GLY A 621 2.65 -23.97 9.50
N ARG A 622 1.46 -24.30 10.03
CA ARG A 622 0.74 -25.55 9.74
C ARG A 622 0.13 -25.50 8.34
N CYS A 623 0.28 -26.58 7.59
CA CYS A 623 -0.36 -26.77 6.29
C CYS A 623 -1.40 -27.90 6.39
N SER A 624 -2.55 -27.71 5.75
CA SER A 624 -3.50 -28.81 5.55
C SER A 624 -2.94 -29.82 4.54
N LYS A 625 -3.59 -30.99 4.44
CA LYS A 625 -3.45 -31.81 3.23
C LYS A 625 -4.14 -31.11 2.05
N TRP A 626 -3.84 -31.54 0.83
CA TRP A 626 -4.56 -31.12 -0.36
C TRP A 626 -6.03 -31.59 -0.31
N PHE A 627 -6.96 -30.70 -0.61
CA PHE A 627 -8.39 -30.99 -0.76
C PHE A 627 -8.79 -30.80 -2.22
N GLY A 628 -9.70 -31.62 -2.76
CA GLY A 628 -10.15 -31.53 -4.16
C GLY A 628 -9.24 -32.24 -5.16
N GLY A 629 -9.54 -32.05 -6.45
CA GLY A 629 -8.74 -32.57 -7.56
C GLY A 629 -7.52 -31.71 -7.88
N HIS A 630 -6.79 -32.12 -8.91
CA HIS A 630 -5.60 -31.41 -9.43
C HIS A 630 -5.85 -30.79 -10.81
N GLY A 631 -7.12 -30.64 -11.21
CA GLY A 631 -7.51 -29.92 -12.43
C GLY A 631 -7.21 -28.42 -12.34
N GLY A 632 -7.45 -27.68 -13.41
CA GLY A 632 -7.28 -26.22 -13.42
C GLY A 632 -5.82 -25.73 -13.39
N SER A 633 -5.67 -24.41 -13.28
CA SER A 633 -4.38 -23.71 -13.19
C SER A 633 -4.02 -23.43 -11.73
N LYS A 634 -2.72 -23.38 -11.41
CA LYS A 634 -2.21 -23.17 -10.04
C LYS A 634 -2.16 -21.68 -9.71
N HIS A 635 -2.71 -21.31 -8.55
CA HIS A 635 -2.80 -19.95 -8.02
C HIS A 635 -2.47 -19.90 -6.53
N THR A 636 -2.22 -18.70 -6.02
CA THR A 636 -2.05 -18.46 -4.59
C THR A 636 -2.90 -17.28 -4.12
N LEU A 637 -3.71 -17.51 -3.10
CA LEU A 637 -4.46 -16.48 -2.40
C LEU A 637 -3.73 -16.10 -1.09
N GLU A 638 -3.13 -14.91 -1.05
CA GLU A 638 -2.47 -14.35 0.13
C GLU A 638 -2.57 -12.82 0.18
N ALA A 639 -2.36 -12.25 1.37
CA ALA A 639 -2.32 -10.80 1.53
C ALA A 639 -1.15 -10.21 0.70
N PRO A 640 -1.30 -8.98 0.17
CA PRO A 640 -0.37 -8.43 -0.82
C PRO A 640 1.07 -8.30 -0.31
N ASP A 641 1.25 -7.85 0.94
CA ASP A 641 2.55 -7.74 1.59
C ASP A 641 2.37 -7.73 3.13
N ASN A 642 3.48 -7.53 3.85
CA ASN A 642 3.52 -7.52 5.31
C ASN A 642 2.79 -6.33 5.95
N GLU A 643 2.34 -5.33 5.18
CA GLU A 643 1.49 -4.24 5.69
C GLU A 643 0.00 -4.62 5.69
N TYR A 644 -0.38 -5.78 5.16
CA TYR A 644 -1.76 -6.22 5.07
C TYR A 644 -1.94 -7.59 5.72
N GLU A 645 -3.12 -7.83 6.29
CA GLU A 645 -3.50 -9.14 6.81
C GLU A 645 -4.78 -9.64 6.15
N MET A 646 -4.79 -10.94 5.83
CA MET A 646 -5.99 -11.64 5.42
C MET A 646 -6.92 -11.77 6.63
N ILE A 647 -8.15 -11.28 6.48
CA ILE A 647 -9.19 -11.32 7.53
C ILE A 647 -10.37 -12.22 7.15
N GLY A 648 -10.45 -12.64 5.90
CA GLY A 648 -11.55 -13.45 5.41
C GLY A 648 -11.39 -13.92 3.97
N LEU A 649 -12.40 -14.65 3.51
CA LEU A 649 -12.57 -15.12 2.14
C LEU A 649 -13.90 -14.61 1.60
N TYR A 650 -14.02 -14.55 0.28
CA TYR A 650 -15.28 -14.32 -0.39
C TYR A 650 -15.37 -15.17 -1.66
N GLY A 651 -16.57 -15.33 -2.21
CA GLY A 651 -16.76 -16.11 -3.42
C GLY A 651 -18.23 -16.42 -3.69
N THR A 652 -18.47 -17.17 -4.74
CA THR A 652 -19.81 -17.62 -5.17
C THR A 652 -19.84 -19.13 -5.23
N GLY A 653 -21.02 -19.71 -5.00
CA GLY A 653 -21.21 -21.15 -5.10
C GLY A 653 -22.65 -21.52 -5.37
N ASN A 654 -22.84 -22.52 -6.22
CA ASN A 654 -24.12 -23.19 -6.47
C ASN A 654 -23.96 -24.70 -6.15
N TYR A 655 -24.10 -25.58 -7.13
CA TYR A 655 -23.73 -26.99 -7.05
C TYR A 655 -22.27 -27.21 -6.64
N PHE A 656 -21.36 -26.32 -7.02
CA PHE A 656 -19.93 -26.34 -6.66
C PHE A 656 -19.49 -25.00 -6.07
N VAL A 657 -18.26 -24.93 -5.57
CA VAL A 657 -17.60 -23.64 -5.30
C VAL A 657 -17.11 -23.05 -6.62
N ASN A 658 -17.85 -22.08 -7.14
CA ASN A 658 -17.57 -21.44 -8.43
C ASN A 658 -16.36 -20.51 -8.33
N THR A 659 -16.35 -19.65 -7.32
CA THR A 659 -15.29 -18.65 -7.17
C THR A 659 -14.77 -18.55 -5.74
N LEU A 660 -13.51 -18.14 -5.60
CA LEU A 660 -12.87 -17.91 -4.31
C LEU A 660 -11.85 -16.77 -4.40
N GLY A 661 -11.94 -15.81 -3.49
CA GLY A 661 -10.98 -14.73 -3.30
C GLY A 661 -10.81 -14.39 -1.81
N ILE A 662 -9.92 -13.45 -1.50
CA ILE A 662 -9.61 -13.05 -0.13
C ILE A 662 -10.14 -11.67 0.20
N ILE A 663 -10.42 -11.47 1.48
CA ILE A 663 -10.65 -10.15 2.08
C ILE A 663 -9.44 -9.85 2.96
N TYR A 664 -8.78 -8.72 2.72
CA TYR A 664 -7.61 -8.29 3.45
C TYR A 664 -7.77 -6.84 3.89
N LYS A 665 -7.16 -6.49 5.02
CA LYS A 665 -7.11 -5.10 5.49
C LYS A 665 -5.66 -4.68 5.64
N LYS A 666 -5.42 -3.38 5.52
CA LYS A 666 -4.14 -2.84 5.96
C LYS A 666 -4.06 -3.17 7.44
N ILE A 667 -2.99 -3.85 7.85
CA ILE A 667 -2.61 -3.89 9.25
C ILE A 667 -2.48 -2.43 9.59
N SER A 668 -3.38 -1.91 10.44
CA SER A 668 -3.23 -0.57 10.96
C SER A 668 -1.80 -0.55 11.45
N SER A 669 -0.93 0.20 10.77
CA SER A 669 0.33 0.58 11.36
C SER A 669 -0.10 0.98 12.75
N LYS A 670 0.43 0.31 13.78
CA LYS A 670 0.46 0.95 15.09
C LYS A 670 0.79 2.40 14.80
N PRO A 671 -0.03 3.37 15.27
CA PRO A 671 0.14 4.79 14.95
C PRO A 671 1.62 5.06 14.81
N SER A 672 2.02 5.52 13.62
CA SER A 672 3.42 5.60 13.16
C SER A 672 4.29 5.87 14.37
N SER A 673 5.13 4.89 14.73
CA SER A 673 5.88 4.88 15.98
C SER A 673 6.39 6.29 16.26
N LEU A 674 5.93 6.87 17.37
CA LEU A 674 6.39 8.14 17.92
C LEU A 674 7.81 8.43 17.47
N GLN A 675 8.04 9.56 16.80
CA GLN A 675 9.42 10.01 16.66
C GLN A 675 9.82 10.48 18.03
N ILE A 676 10.51 9.58 18.74
CA ILE A 676 10.94 9.75 20.14
C ILE A 676 11.55 11.14 20.28
N ASN A 677 12.39 11.57 19.35
CA ASN A 677 13.16 12.82 19.45
C ASN A 677 12.43 14.12 19.03
N LYS A 678 11.09 14.19 19.07
CA LYS A 678 10.33 15.39 18.62
C LYS A 678 9.40 15.94 19.72
N PRO A 679 9.28 17.28 19.85
CA PRO A 679 8.32 17.89 20.78
C PRO A 679 6.87 17.55 20.45
N ALA A 680 6.01 17.51 21.48
CA ALA A 680 4.61 17.13 21.37
C ALA A 680 3.65 18.33 21.32
N ILE A 681 2.49 18.18 20.71
CA ILE A 681 1.32 19.05 20.82
C ILE A 681 0.25 18.22 21.50
N LEU A 682 -0.10 18.60 22.72
CA LEU A 682 -0.97 17.81 23.60
C LEU A 682 -2.41 18.32 23.50
N LEU A 683 -3.37 17.46 23.15
CA LEU A 683 -4.80 17.77 23.13
C LEU A 683 -5.41 17.40 24.48
N VAL A 684 -6.00 18.35 25.19
CA VAL A 684 -6.63 18.16 26.51
C VAL A 684 -8.00 18.83 26.58
N GLY A 685 -8.85 18.38 27.49
CA GLY A 685 -10.22 18.90 27.64
C GLY A 685 -11.21 17.80 27.96
N LYS A 686 -12.43 18.21 28.33
CA LYS A 686 -13.53 17.31 28.71
C LYS A 686 -13.83 16.26 27.62
N THR A 687 -14.36 15.11 28.03
CA THR A 687 -14.91 14.08 27.14
C THR A 687 -16.05 14.66 26.29
N GLY A 688 -15.98 14.48 24.96
CA GLY A 688 -16.95 15.07 24.03
C GLY A 688 -16.66 16.52 23.63
N ALA A 689 -15.62 17.17 24.17
CA ALA A 689 -15.25 18.54 23.78
C ALA A 689 -14.70 18.66 22.33
N GLY A 690 -14.55 17.56 21.59
CA GLY A 690 -14.06 17.58 20.20
C GLY A 690 -12.54 17.51 20.02
N LYS A 691 -11.80 16.93 20.98
CA LYS A 691 -10.33 16.75 20.93
C LYS A 691 -9.87 15.93 19.71
N SER A 692 -10.38 14.70 19.59
CA SER A 692 -10.05 13.78 18.50
C SER A 692 -10.44 14.37 17.13
N THR A 693 -11.57 15.06 17.05
CA THR A 693 -12.02 15.80 15.85
C THR A 693 -11.03 16.91 15.47
N LEU A 694 -10.59 17.73 16.44
CA LEU A 694 -9.56 18.75 16.21
C LEU A 694 -8.22 18.13 15.78
N GLY A 695 -7.81 17.02 16.40
CA GLY A 695 -6.58 16.31 16.05
C GLY A 695 -6.58 15.80 14.61
N ASN A 696 -7.67 15.15 14.21
CA ASN A 696 -7.89 14.70 12.83
C ASN A 696 -7.90 15.86 11.83
N LEU A 697 -8.51 16.97 12.21
CA LEU A 697 -8.56 18.19 11.41
C LEU A 697 -7.16 18.79 11.17
N LEU A 698 -6.33 18.83 12.22
CA LEU A 698 -4.93 19.27 12.11
C LEU A 698 -4.12 18.33 11.21
N LEU A 699 -4.33 17.02 11.34
CA LEU A 699 -3.67 15.97 10.56
C LEU A 699 -4.18 15.84 9.11
N LYS A 700 -5.30 16.49 8.77
CA LYS A 700 -5.99 16.37 7.47
C LYS A 700 -6.46 14.95 7.16
N THR A 701 -6.84 14.18 8.17
CA THR A 701 -7.52 12.88 8.00
C THR A 701 -9.00 13.08 8.24
N SER A 702 -9.86 12.95 7.22
CA SER A 702 -11.31 13.19 7.36
C SER A 702 -12.01 12.04 8.06
N GLU A 703 -13.25 12.25 8.53
CA GLU A 703 -14.09 11.19 9.09
C GLU A 703 -14.39 10.08 8.06
N ASP A 704 -14.35 10.40 6.77
CA ASP A 704 -14.51 9.47 5.64
C ASP A 704 -13.21 8.70 5.27
N GLU A 705 -12.05 9.14 5.77
CA GLU A 705 -10.73 8.55 5.51
C GLU A 705 -10.09 8.09 6.83
N THR A 706 -10.28 6.81 7.22
CA THR A 706 -9.63 6.14 8.38
C THR A 706 -9.02 7.12 9.40
N PRO A 707 -9.84 7.75 10.26
CA PRO A 707 -9.39 8.87 11.07
C PRO A 707 -8.25 8.44 11.99
N THR A 708 -7.24 9.30 12.15
CA THR A 708 -6.06 8.98 12.96
C THR A 708 -6.42 8.81 14.44
N PHE A 709 -7.36 9.63 14.92
CA PHE A 709 -8.00 9.52 16.23
C PHE A 709 -9.46 9.10 16.04
N HIS A 710 -9.93 8.06 16.73
CA HIS A 710 -11.30 7.60 16.56
C HIS A 710 -12.32 8.63 17.10
N VAL A 711 -13.37 8.91 16.31
CA VAL A 711 -14.50 9.81 16.65
C VAL A 711 -15.79 8.99 16.59
N SER A 712 -16.76 9.26 17.47
CA SER A 712 -18.06 8.57 17.50
C SER A 712 -19.15 9.49 18.04
N ASP A 713 -20.35 9.41 17.46
CA ASP A 713 -21.56 10.14 17.89
C ASP A 713 -22.31 9.47 19.04
N SER A 714 -21.72 8.46 19.71
CA SER A 714 -22.37 7.73 20.80
C SER A 714 -22.22 8.46 22.15
N PHE A 715 -23.22 8.35 23.04
CA PHE A 715 -23.15 8.88 24.42
C PHE A 715 -22.14 8.16 25.33
N SER A 716 -21.47 7.11 24.85
CA SER A 716 -20.43 6.38 25.58
C SER A 716 -19.04 6.90 25.22
N SER A 717 -18.18 7.17 26.21
CA SER A 717 -16.80 7.63 25.97
C SER A 717 -16.00 6.60 25.15
N VAL A 718 -15.59 6.97 23.95
CA VAL A 718 -14.96 6.04 22.98
C VAL A 718 -13.43 6.04 23.11
N THR A 719 -12.81 7.13 23.54
CA THR A 719 -11.35 7.22 23.74
C THR A 719 -10.98 6.63 25.10
N LYS A 720 -10.53 5.36 25.12
CA LYS A 720 -10.03 4.67 26.33
C LYS A 720 -8.50 4.58 26.41
N LYS A 721 -7.78 5.05 25.39
CA LYS A 721 -6.31 5.04 25.26
C LYS A 721 -5.86 6.28 24.47
N SER A 722 -4.70 6.84 24.78
CA SER A 722 -4.10 7.93 24.03
C SER A 722 -3.74 7.47 22.63
N GLY A 723 -3.88 8.39 21.68
CA GLY A 723 -3.40 8.22 20.31
C GLY A 723 -2.33 9.25 20.03
N SER A 724 -1.33 8.90 19.21
CA SER A 724 -0.29 9.82 18.77
C SER A 724 -0.04 9.74 17.27
N ALA A 725 0.36 10.86 16.67
CA ALA A 725 0.67 10.94 15.23
C ALA A 725 1.69 12.05 14.94
N ILE A 726 2.36 11.98 13.78
CA ILE A 726 3.29 13.02 13.34
C ILE A 726 2.51 14.15 12.69
N TYR A 727 2.77 15.38 13.13
CA TYR A 727 2.15 16.60 12.63
C TYR A 727 3.21 17.63 12.21
N LYS A 728 3.09 18.15 10.98
CA LYS A 728 4.04 19.10 10.40
C LYS A 728 3.46 20.51 10.31
N ILE A 729 4.15 21.50 10.88
CA ILE A 729 3.84 22.92 10.75
C ILE A 729 5.05 23.62 10.12
N GLY A 730 4.91 24.08 8.87
CA GLY A 730 6.05 24.58 8.09
C GLY A 730 7.06 23.46 7.84
N ASP A 731 8.32 23.69 8.20
CA ASP A 731 9.41 22.70 8.09
C ASP A 731 9.71 21.93 9.40
N LYS A 732 8.89 22.13 10.44
CA LYS A 732 9.07 21.48 11.75
C LYS A 732 8.05 20.36 11.96
N ASP A 733 8.53 19.21 12.43
CA ASP A 733 7.73 18.05 12.80
C ASP A 733 7.49 18.00 14.32
N TYR A 734 6.26 17.67 14.70
CA TYR A 734 5.79 17.54 16.08
C TYR A 734 5.03 16.21 16.25
N ASN A 735 4.92 15.71 17.48
CA ASN A 735 4.00 14.62 17.80
C ASN A 735 2.68 15.22 18.28
N ILE A 736 1.56 15.01 17.59
CA ILE A 736 0.24 15.38 18.14
C ILE A 736 -0.30 14.21 18.96
N VAL A 737 -0.64 14.48 20.22
CA VAL A 737 -1.05 13.47 21.21
C VAL A 737 -2.49 13.77 21.65
N ASP A 738 -3.41 12.87 21.34
CA ASP A 738 -4.81 12.92 21.79
C ASP A 738 -4.94 12.20 23.12
N THR A 739 -5.34 12.94 24.16
CA THR A 739 -5.54 12.34 25.49
C THR A 739 -6.99 11.86 25.65
N PRO A 740 -7.21 10.72 26.32
CA PRO A 740 -8.54 10.40 26.85
C PRO A 740 -8.96 11.47 27.88
N GLY A 741 -10.20 11.42 28.38
CA GLY A 741 -10.67 12.30 29.47
C GLY A 741 -9.98 12.06 30.83
N ILE A 742 -8.66 11.86 30.84
CA ILE A 742 -7.83 11.52 32.01
C ILE A 742 -7.78 12.64 33.06
N PHE A 743 -8.15 13.87 32.69
CA PHE A 743 -8.22 15.03 33.57
C PHE A 743 -9.68 15.42 33.93
N ASP A 744 -10.67 14.65 33.48
CA ASP A 744 -12.10 14.95 33.51
C ASP A 744 -12.88 14.16 34.58
N THR A 745 -12.21 13.26 35.32
CA THR A 745 -12.84 12.30 36.25
C THR A 745 -12.35 12.47 37.68
N ASP A 746 -13.28 12.41 38.64
CA ASP A 746 -12.99 12.50 40.08
C ASP A 746 -12.32 11.23 40.66
N ASP A 747 -12.23 10.13 39.90
CA ASP A 747 -11.64 8.85 40.33
C ASP A 747 -10.33 8.53 39.55
N LEU A 748 -9.17 8.57 40.23
CA LEU A 748 -7.89 8.07 39.69
C LEU A 748 -7.85 6.54 39.71
N THR A 749 -8.29 5.91 38.62
CA THR A 749 -8.17 4.46 38.43
C THR A 749 -6.77 4.04 37.98
N GLU A 750 -6.44 2.76 38.13
CA GLU A 750 -5.17 2.20 37.63
C GLU A 750 -4.99 2.40 36.12
N GLU A 751 -6.09 2.33 35.37
CA GLU A 751 -6.13 2.56 33.93
C GLU A 751 -5.80 4.01 33.58
N ILE A 752 -6.34 4.98 34.34
CA ILE A 752 -6.04 6.41 34.16
C ILE A 752 -4.59 6.72 34.50
N LEU A 753 -4.05 6.14 35.58
CA LEU A 753 -2.63 6.30 35.95
C LEU A 753 -1.68 5.74 34.89
N GLU A 754 -2.01 4.58 34.31
CA GLU A 754 -1.22 4.00 33.22
C GLU A 754 -1.27 4.88 31.96
N GLU A 755 -2.40 5.54 31.72
CA GLU A 755 -2.61 6.41 30.56
C GLU A 755 -1.95 7.78 30.71
N ILE A 756 -1.92 8.31 31.93
CA ILE A 756 -1.10 9.45 32.30
C ILE A 756 0.38 9.13 32.10
N ALA A 757 0.84 7.96 32.55
CA ALA A 757 2.23 7.52 32.35
C ALA A 757 2.59 7.33 30.87
N ARG A 758 1.65 6.80 30.06
CA ARG A 758 1.80 6.76 28.60
C ARG A 758 1.91 8.17 28.00
N THR A 759 1.03 9.09 28.38
CA THR A 759 1.07 10.48 27.90
C THR A 759 2.42 11.15 28.23
N ILE A 760 3.01 10.87 29.41
CA ILE A 760 4.36 11.34 29.77
C ILE A 760 5.41 10.75 28.84
N GLN A 761 5.36 9.44 28.59
CA GLN A 761 6.24 8.76 27.65
C GLN A 761 6.14 9.38 26.24
N GLU A 762 4.93 9.67 25.76
CA GLU A 762 4.70 10.28 24.43
C GLU A 762 5.15 11.74 24.33
N CYS A 763 5.29 12.44 25.46
CA CYS A 763 5.67 13.86 25.51
C CYS A 763 7.07 14.11 26.09
N ALA A 764 7.90 13.06 26.22
CA ALA A 764 9.20 13.11 26.91
C ALA A 764 10.17 14.18 26.37
N HIS A 765 10.12 14.49 25.07
CA HIS A 765 10.94 15.54 24.45
C HIS A 765 10.35 16.96 24.56
N GLY A 766 9.41 17.14 25.48
CA GLY A 766 8.77 18.40 25.83
C GLY A 766 7.52 18.69 25.03
N ILE A 767 6.62 19.50 25.59
CA ILE A 767 5.35 19.89 24.98
C ILE A 767 5.49 21.27 24.35
N LYS A 768 5.34 21.35 23.03
CA LYS A 768 5.34 22.61 22.29
C LYS A 768 4.13 23.48 22.58
N ALA A 769 2.95 22.86 22.66
CA ALA A 769 1.69 23.53 22.93
C ALA A 769 0.69 22.57 23.57
N ILE A 770 -0.08 23.06 24.54
CA ILE A 770 -1.22 22.36 25.15
C ILE A 770 -2.49 22.97 24.57
N LEU A 771 -3.20 22.24 23.72
CA LEU A 771 -4.47 22.68 23.14
C LEU A 771 -5.61 22.25 24.07
N PHE A 772 -6.11 23.20 24.85
CA PHE A 772 -7.24 22.97 25.75
C PHE A 772 -8.55 23.21 25.00
N VAL A 773 -9.29 22.15 24.71
CA VAL A 773 -10.47 22.19 23.84
C VAL A 773 -11.75 22.44 24.65
N PHE A 774 -12.46 23.52 24.31
CA PHE A 774 -13.72 23.96 24.91
C PHE A 774 -14.90 23.72 23.99
N GLU A 775 -16.04 23.29 24.52
CA GLU A 775 -17.31 23.41 23.79
C GLU A 775 -17.85 24.84 23.95
N ALA A 776 -18.08 25.57 22.86
CA ALA A 776 -18.46 26.98 22.87
C ALA A 776 -19.82 27.30 23.52
N ARG A 777 -20.59 26.29 23.94
CA ARG A 777 -21.98 26.44 24.43
C ARG A 777 -22.11 26.47 25.96
N ARG A 778 -21.13 25.97 26.74
CA ARG A 778 -21.18 25.93 28.22
C ARG A 778 -19.78 25.99 28.84
N PHE A 779 -19.59 26.88 29.83
CA PHE A 779 -18.44 26.84 30.75
C PHE A 779 -18.88 26.20 32.07
N THR A 780 -18.42 24.98 32.34
CA THR A 780 -18.89 24.15 33.48
C THR A 780 -17.81 24.02 34.56
N ASP A 781 -18.20 23.69 35.79
CA ASP A 781 -17.25 23.44 36.89
C ASP A 781 -16.28 22.29 36.59
N GLU A 782 -16.70 21.35 35.76
CA GLU A 782 -15.89 20.25 35.22
C GLU A 782 -14.69 20.73 34.36
N GLN A 783 -14.82 21.86 33.67
CA GLN A 783 -13.70 22.47 32.94
C GLN A 783 -12.69 23.12 33.90
N LYS A 784 -13.16 23.69 35.02
CA LYS A 784 -12.28 24.17 36.09
C LYS A 784 -11.55 23.00 36.76
N ASN A 785 -12.23 21.87 36.95
CA ASN A 785 -11.63 20.65 37.48
C ASN A 785 -10.55 20.10 36.53
N THR A 786 -10.83 20.07 35.22
CA THR A 786 -9.84 19.68 34.19
C THR A 786 -8.61 20.57 34.23
N LEU A 787 -8.79 21.88 34.38
CA LEU A 787 -7.71 22.85 34.51
C LEU A 787 -6.87 22.64 35.77
N ASN A 788 -7.53 22.44 36.92
CA ASN A 788 -6.85 22.16 38.18
C ASN A 788 -6.10 20.82 38.12
N GLY A 789 -6.66 19.82 37.45
CA GLY A 789 -5.99 18.55 37.16
C GLY A 789 -4.71 18.76 36.35
N ILE A 790 -4.77 19.57 35.29
CA ILE A 790 -3.59 19.90 34.48
C ILE A 790 -2.54 20.69 35.27
N LYS A 791 -2.95 21.68 36.08
CA LYS A 791 -2.03 22.45 36.95
C LYS A 791 -1.37 21.58 38.00
N THR A 792 -2.12 20.66 38.60
CA THR A 792 -1.59 19.70 39.57
C THR A 792 -0.62 18.72 38.89
N PHE A 793 -0.91 18.32 37.66
CA PHE A 793 -0.15 17.33 36.91
C PHE A 793 1.13 17.89 36.25
N LEU A 794 1.00 19.01 35.54
CA LEU A 794 2.09 19.65 34.80
C LEU A 794 2.74 20.80 35.58
N GLY A 795 2.10 21.34 36.61
CA GLY A 795 2.55 22.55 37.30
C GLY A 795 1.96 23.83 36.71
N GLU A 796 2.01 24.92 37.47
CA GLU A 796 1.44 26.22 37.09
C GLU A 796 2.08 26.82 35.83
N ASP A 797 3.37 26.56 35.60
CA ASP A 797 4.10 27.04 34.42
C ASP A 797 3.56 26.48 33.10
N SER A 798 2.79 25.39 33.14
CA SER A 798 2.14 24.80 31.96
C SER A 798 1.16 25.76 31.26
N LEU A 799 0.60 26.74 31.99
CA LEU A 799 -0.32 27.74 31.43
C LEU A 799 0.34 28.62 30.36
N GLN A 800 1.67 28.82 30.44
CA GLN A 800 2.44 29.60 29.46
C GLN A 800 2.46 28.93 28.08
N TYR A 801 2.23 27.61 28.03
CA TYR A 801 2.23 26.80 26.81
C TYR A 801 0.81 26.41 26.36
N MET A 802 -0.22 26.89 27.07
CA MET A 802 -1.61 26.57 26.80
C MET A 802 -2.24 27.50 25.76
N ILE A 803 -3.06 26.93 24.88
CA ILE A 803 -3.90 27.61 23.89
C ILE A 803 -5.32 27.09 24.06
N SER A 804 -6.27 28.01 24.17
CA SER A 804 -7.69 27.70 24.35
C SER A 804 -8.37 27.52 22.99
N VAL A 805 -8.93 26.34 22.69
CA VAL A 805 -9.53 26.05 21.39
C VAL A 805 -11.02 25.81 21.51
N PHE A 806 -11.84 26.71 20.99
CA PHE A 806 -13.30 26.59 21.02
C PHE A 806 -13.80 25.73 19.85
N SER A 807 -14.38 24.58 20.18
CA SER A 807 -15.12 23.69 19.27
C SER A 807 -16.63 23.97 19.33
N HIS A 808 -17.40 23.35 18.43
CA HIS A 808 -18.87 23.48 18.37
C HIS A 808 -19.40 24.92 18.22
N CYS A 809 -18.56 25.84 17.74
CA CYS A 809 -18.97 27.19 17.37
C CYS A 809 -19.95 27.14 16.19
N ASN A 810 -21.01 27.95 16.23
CA ASN A 810 -21.92 28.07 15.09
C ASN A 810 -21.27 28.88 13.94
N LYS A 811 -21.96 28.95 12.78
CA LYS A 811 -21.49 29.68 11.59
C LYS A 811 -21.09 31.14 11.87
N LYS A 812 -21.88 31.86 12.69
CA LYS A 812 -21.63 33.26 13.00
C LYS A 812 -20.39 33.43 13.88
N GLN A 813 -20.28 32.63 14.94
CA GLN A 813 -19.13 32.61 15.85
C GLN A 813 -17.82 32.25 15.12
N THR A 814 -17.88 31.26 14.23
CA THR A 814 -16.69 30.79 13.49
C THR A 814 -16.22 31.81 12.45
N LYS A 815 -17.16 32.52 11.80
CA LYS A 815 -16.86 33.52 10.77
C LYS A 815 -16.30 34.81 11.36
N ASP A 816 -16.82 35.23 12.52
CA ASP A 816 -16.50 36.50 13.17
C ASP A 816 -15.99 36.29 14.61
N PRO A 817 -14.65 36.19 14.80
CA PRO A 817 -14.03 36.01 16.11
C PRO A 817 -14.23 37.20 17.04
N GLU A 818 -14.34 38.43 16.51
CA GLU A 818 -14.55 39.63 17.32
C GLU A 818 -15.96 39.61 17.92
N TYR A 819 -16.97 39.24 17.12
CA TYR A 819 -18.30 38.97 17.63
C TYR A 819 -18.30 37.87 18.70
N PHE A 820 -17.56 36.78 18.49
CA PHE A 820 -17.47 35.70 19.47
C PHE A 820 -16.85 36.17 20.79
N LYS A 821 -15.73 36.90 20.75
CA LYS A 821 -15.07 37.46 21.94
C LYS A 821 -15.95 38.48 22.66
N ASN A 822 -16.50 39.45 21.94
CA ASN A 822 -17.17 40.60 22.55
C ASN A 822 -18.62 40.33 22.96
N SER A 823 -19.29 39.33 22.38
CA SER A 823 -20.72 39.10 22.58
C SER A 823 -21.09 37.72 23.12
N CYS A 824 -20.16 36.74 23.14
CA CYS A 824 -20.46 35.39 23.62
C CYS A 824 -19.70 35.00 24.90
N TRP A 825 -18.63 35.71 25.28
CA TRP A 825 -17.85 35.39 26.47
C TRP A 825 -18.49 35.96 27.73
N ASN A 826 -18.39 35.21 28.83
CA ASN A 826 -18.73 35.69 30.17
C ASN A 826 -17.44 35.93 30.98
N GLU A 827 -17.55 36.63 32.11
CA GLU A 827 -16.42 36.97 32.97
C GLU A 827 -15.52 35.76 33.33
N PRO A 828 -16.05 34.56 33.64
CA PRO A 828 -15.21 33.37 33.85
C PRO A 828 -14.36 32.93 32.65
N VAL A 829 -14.93 32.94 31.44
CA VAL A 829 -14.19 32.60 30.22
C VAL A 829 -13.14 33.66 29.92
N GLU A 830 -13.50 34.94 30.05
CA GLU A 830 -12.56 36.04 29.83
C GLU A 830 -11.39 36.00 30.82
N ALA A 831 -11.66 35.83 32.11
CA ALA A 831 -10.63 35.66 33.13
C ALA A 831 -9.72 34.47 32.84
N PHE A 832 -10.27 33.36 32.35
CA PHE A 832 -9.51 32.19 31.97
C PHE A 832 -8.61 32.44 30.75
N ILE A 833 -9.13 33.00 29.67
CA ILE A 833 -8.34 33.33 28.47
C ILE A 833 -7.21 34.30 28.82
N ASN A 834 -7.46 35.26 29.70
CA ASN A 834 -6.45 36.18 30.21
C ASN A 834 -5.36 35.44 31.01
N SER A 835 -5.72 34.45 31.83
CA SER A 835 -4.77 33.64 32.61
C SER A 835 -3.81 32.82 31.74
N VAL A 836 -4.23 32.45 30.52
CA VAL A 836 -3.38 31.78 29.51
C VAL A 836 -2.84 32.77 28.47
N GLY A 837 -2.70 34.05 28.82
CA GLY A 837 -2.02 35.07 28.01
C GLY A 837 -2.74 35.44 26.71
N ASP A 838 -4.08 35.48 26.73
CA ASP A 838 -4.96 35.81 25.58
C ASP A 838 -4.71 34.93 24.34
N ARG A 839 -4.26 33.68 24.55
CA ARG A 839 -4.04 32.69 23.49
C ARG A 839 -5.29 31.83 23.28
N TRP A 840 -6.03 32.09 22.22
CA TRP A 840 -7.22 31.33 21.88
C TRP A 840 -7.43 31.16 20.37
N ALA A 841 -8.18 30.14 19.98
CA ALA A 841 -8.52 29.83 18.60
C ALA A 841 -9.90 29.17 18.49
N ILE A 842 -10.44 29.07 17.28
CA ILE A 842 -11.70 28.36 16.99
C ILE A 842 -11.39 27.14 16.12
N SER A 843 -11.89 25.97 16.51
CA SER A 843 -11.90 24.78 15.65
C SER A 843 -13.06 24.87 14.67
N PRO A 844 -12.82 25.00 13.35
CA PRO A 844 -13.91 25.10 12.38
C PRO A 844 -14.64 23.76 12.24
N ASN A 845 -15.97 23.81 12.11
CA ASN A 845 -16.78 22.65 11.75
C ASN A 845 -16.71 22.44 10.22
N ALA A 846 -16.32 21.23 9.79
CA ALA A 846 -16.18 20.87 8.38
C ALA A 846 -17.52 20.83 7.62
N GLU A 847 -18.64 20.58 8.30
CA GLU A 847 -19.99 20.61 7.69
C GLU A 847 -20.42 22.04 7.32
N ASP A 848 -20.11 22.99 8.20
CA ASP A 848 -20.46 24.40 8.02
C ASP A 848 -19.48 25.13 7.08
N PHE A 849 -18.19 24.79 7.20
CA PHE A 849 -17.10 25.33 6.41
C PHE A 849 -16.20 24.19 5.93
N PRO A 850 -16.40 23.67 4.70
CA PRO A 850 -15.58 22.61 4.14
C PRO A 850 -14.08 22.97 4.13
N PRO A 851 -13.16 21.99 4.07
CA PRO A 851 -11.71 22.23 4.14
C PRO A 851 -11.16 23.26 3.14
N ASP A 852 -11.83 23.44 2.00
CA ASP A 852 -11.44 24.41 0.98
C ASP A 852 -11.88 25.85 1.25
N ASN A 853 -12.79 26.05 2.19
CA ASN A 853 -13.34 27.36 2.55
C ASN A 853 -12.26 28.28 3.16
N LEU A 854 -12.30 29.57 2.80
CA LEU A 854 -11.35 30.56 3.30
C LEU A 854 -11.41 30.73 4.82
N VAL A 855 -12.60 30.70 5.43
CA VAL A 855 -12.79 30.80 6.88
C VAL A 855 -12.14 29.60 7.57
N HIS A 856 -12.35 28.39 7.05
CA HIS A 856 -11.74 27.16 7.56
C HIS A 856 -10.21 27.25 7.53
N LYS A 857 -9.64 27.61 6.38
CA LYS A 857 -8.19 27.79 6.20
C LYS A 857 -7.64 28.87 7.13
N GLN A 858 -8.38 29.96 7.34
CA GLN A 858 -7.98 31.06 8.21
C GLN A 858 -7.94 30.66 9.69
N ARG A 859 -8.98 29.98 10.21
CA ARG A 859 -9.03 29.52 11.61
C ARG A 859 -7.89 28.53 11.94
N LEU A 860 -7.62 27.57 11.04
CA LEU A 860 -6.47 26.66 11.22
C LEU A 860 -5.11 27.38 11.11
N LYS A 861 -5.01 28.42 10.28
CA LYS A 861 -3.80 29.24 10.17
C LYS A 861 -3.53 30.01 11.46
N GLU A 862 -4.57 30.56 12.09
CA GLU A 862 -4.47 31.25 13.38
C GLU A 862 -4.02 30.30 14.49
N LEU A 863 -4.63 29.12 14.60
CA LEU A 863 -4.21 28.11 15.58
C LEU A 863 -2.74 27.69 15.39
N LYS A 864 -2.31 27.43 14.15
CA LYS A 864 -0.90 27.14 13.83
C LYS A 864 0.03 28.30 14.20
N LYS A 865 -0.41 29.54 14.03
CA LYS A 865 0.36 30.73 14.42
C LYS A 865 0.55 30.78 15.94
N HIS A 866 -0.49 30.50 16.73
CA HIS A 866 -0.33 30.42 18.19
C HIS A 866 0.64 29.31 18.61
N ILE A 867 0.57 28.12 18.01
CA ILE A 867 1.50 27.01 18.31
C ILE A 867 2.95 27.38 17.98
N THR A 868 3.18 28.08 16.87
CA THR A 868 4.54 28.46 16.44
C THR A 868 5.12 29.66 17.20
N ASN A 869 4.27 30.53 17.75
CA ASN A 869 4.66 31.70 18.53
C ASN A 869 5.00 31.39 19.99
N ILE A 870 4.67 30.20 20.51
CA ILE A 870 5.13 29.80 21.84
C ILE A 870 6.65 29.63 21.79
N ASP A 871 7.38 30.18 22.75
CA ASP A 871 8.84 30.00 22.83
C ASP A 871 9.19 28.73 23.63
N GLY A 872 10.20 28.01 23.15
CA GLY A 872 10.65 26.77 23.80
C GLY A 872 9.65 25.61 23.76
N VAL A 873 9.81 24.70 24.72
CA VAL A 873 8.94 23.54 25.00
C VAL A 873 8.77 23.42 26.51
N PHE A 874 7.59 23.04 26.95
CA PHE A 874 7.31 22.74 28.35
C PHE A 874 7.94 21.40 28.76
N THR A 875 8.62 21.36 29.90
CA THR A 875 9.22 20.15 30.48
C THR A 875 9.19 20.22 32.01
N ASN A 876 9.33 19.08 32.67
CA ASN A 876 9.48 18.93 34.11
C ASN A 876 10.31 17.66 34.41
N ASP A 877 10.58 17.37 35.68
CA ASP A 877 11.40 16.22 36.10
C ASP A 877 10.90 14.88 35.52
N LEU A 878 9.58 14.69 35.39
CA LEU A 878 8.99 13.46 34.85
C LEU A 878 9.28 13.31 33.36
N PHE A 879 9.14 14.40 32.58
CA PHE A 879 9.48 14.40 31.15
C PHE A 879 10.98 14.22 30.92
N GLU A 880 11.83 14.89 31.72
CA GLU A 880 13.29 14.77 31.60
C GLU A 880 13.78 13.35 31.89
N LYS A 881 13.19 12.69 32.90
CA LYS A 881 13.52 11.31 33.24
C LYS A 881 13.07 10.32 32.17
N ALA A 882 11.84 10.48 31.66
CA ALA A 882 11.34 9.70 30.52
C ALA A 882 12.26 9.89 29.30
N ARG A 883 12.67 11.13 29.02
CA ARG A 883 13.60 11.46 27.92
C ARG A 883 14.93 10.71 28.05
N LYS A 884 15.56 10.76 29.23
CA LYS A 884 16.83 10.06 29.48
C LYS A 884 16.70 8.55 29.28
N MET A 885 15.61 7.94 29.78
CA MET A 885 15.35 6.51 29.58
C MET A 885 15.12 6.15 28.10
N GLN A 886 14.40 7.00 27.36
CA GLN A 886 14.17 6.80 25.93
C GLN A 886 15.44 6.97 25.10
N GLU A 887 16.26 7.99 25.39
CA GLU A 887 17.54 8.23 24.72
C GLU A 887 18.52 7.05 24.95
N GLU A 888 18.59 6.51 26.18
CA GLU A 888 19.41 5.34 26.48
C GLU A 888 18.90 4.08 25.76
N THR A 889 17.59 3.87 25.73
CA THR A 889 16.95 2.75 25.04
C THR A 889 17.18 2.83 23.52
N ALA A 890 17.04 4.02 22.93
CA ALA A 890 17.29 4.26 21.51
C ALA A 890 18.78 4.05 21.16
N ARG A 891 19.71 4.47 22.03
CA ARG A 891 21.15 4.21 21.85
C ARG A 891 21.45 2.72 21.83
N LYS A 892 20.94 1.95 22.81
CA LYS A 892 21.10 0.49 22.86
C LYS A 892 20.50 -0.20 21.64
N ALA A 893 19.31 0.22 21.21
CA ALA A 893 18.65 -0.34 20.03
C ALA A 893 19.47 -0.11 18.75
N LYS A 894 20.08 1.08 18.60
CA LYS A 894 20.96 1.39 17.47
C LYS A 894 22.24 0.55 17.49
N GLU A 895 22.85 0.39 18.66
CA GLU A 895 24.04 -0.48 18.85
C GLU A 895 23.71 -1.96 18.54
N ASP A 896 22.55 -2.45 18.99
CA ASP A 896 22.07 -3.81 18.69
C ASP A 896 21.74 -4.00 17.19
N GLU A 897 21.21 -2.98 16.50
CA GLU A 897 20.94 -3.00 15.06
C GLU A 897 22.25 -3.02 14.24
N GLU A 898 23.22 -2.16 14.58
CA GLU A 898 24.54 -2.13 13.93
C GLU A 898 25.32 -3.43 14.17
N LYS A 899 25.16 -4.05 15.34
CA LYS A 899 25.73 -5.37 15.63
C LYS A 899 25.05 -6.47 14.81
N LEU A 900 23.72 -6.48 14.77
CA LEU A 900 22.92 -7.45 14.02
C LEU A 900 23.22 -7.39 12.50
N GLN A 901 23.39 -6.19 11.96
CA GLN A 901 23.75 -5.98 10.56
C GLN A 901 25.15 -6.52 10.23
N ARG A 902 26.13 -6.29 11.11
CA ARG A 902 27.48 -6.86 10.97
C ARG A 902 27.49 -8.38 11.03
N GLU A 903 26.78 -8.96 12.01
CA GLU A 903 26.64 -10.43 12.12
C GLU A 903 25.96 -11.03 10.87
N TYR A 904 24.97 -10.34 10.30
CA TYR A 904 24.31 -10.76 9.07
C TYR A 904 25.27 -10.77 7.86
N GLU A 905 26.08 -9.72 7.70
CA GLU A 905 27.06 -9.62 6.61
C GLU A 905 28.17 -10.69 6.74
N GLU A 906 28.66 -10.95 7.96
CA GLU A 906 29.63 -12.02 8.23
C GLU A 906 29.06 -13.43 7.96
N GLU A 907 27.80 -13.67 8.33
CA GLU A 907 27.13 -14.94 8.08
C GLU A 907 26.72 -15.13 6.62
N LEU A 908 26.38 -14.05 5.91
CA LEU A 908 26.10 -14.07 4.48
C LEU A 908 27.32 -14.59 3.69
N ILE A 909 28.52 -14.17 4.08
CA ILE A 909 29.79 -14.57 3.46
C ILE A 909 30.17 -16.01 3.85
N SER A 910 29.96 -16.42 5.10
CA SER A 910 30.47 -17.71 5.62
C SER A 910 29.51 -18.90 5.50
N LYS A 911 28.19 -18.67 5.54
CA LYS A 911 27.18 -19.74 5.64
C LYS A 911 26.10 -19.69 4.55
N GLY A 912 26.12 -18.65 3.71
CA GLY A 912 25.18 -18.47 2.61
C GLY A 912 23.84 -17.82 3.00
N GLU A 913 23.12 -17.33 1.99
CA GLU A 913 21.98 -16.41 2.13
C GLU A 913 20.82 -16.95 2.98
N THR A 914 20.45 -18.23 2.80
CA THR A 914 19.28 -18.82 3.47
C THR A 914 19.45 -18.86 4.99
N ILE A 915 20.63 -19.29 5.47
CA ILE A 915 20.92 -19.42 6.91
C ILE A 915 21.07 -18.03 7.55
N ALA A 916 21.79 -17.12 6.88
CA ALA A 916 21.99 -15.75 7.35
C ALA A 916 20.63 -15.02 7.51
N LYS A 917 19.72 -15.18 6.55
CA LYS A 917 18.40 -14.54 6.58
C LYS A 917 17.49 -15.10 7.68
N GLU A 918 17.43 -16.42 7.86
CA GLU A 918 16.63 -17.03 8.93
C GLU A 918 17.08 -16.59 10.32
N ARG A 919 18.40 -16.52 10.54
CA ARG A 919 18.97 -16.10 11.83
C ARG A 919 18.75 -14.61 12.09
N TYR A 920 18.95 -13.78 11.08
CA TYR A 920 18.67 -12.34 11.13
C TYR A 920 17.20 -12.06 11.48
N GLU A 921 16.25 -12.75 10.83
CA GLU A 921 14.82 -12.58 11.13
C GLU A 921 14.46 -13.03 12.56
N LYS A 922 15.09 -14.09 13.07
CA LYS A 922 14.89 -14.57 14.45
C LYS A 922 15.42 -13.57 15.48
N GLN A 923 16.66 -13.11 15.33
CA GLN A 923 17.27 -12.13 16.24
C GLN A 923 16.56 -10.78 16.19
N LYS A 924 16.10 -10.35 15.00
CA LYS A 924 15.28 -9.13 14.86
C LYS A 924 14.00 -9.21 15.67
N LYS A 925 13.27 -10.33 15.63
CA LYS A 925 12.06 -10.55 16.44
C LYS A 925 12.34 -10.56 17.95
N GLU A 926 13.47 -11.12 18.37
CA GLU A 926 13.89 -11.12 19.78
C GLU A 926 14.24 -9.69 20.26
N ASN A 927 14.95 -8.90 19.44
CA ASN A 927 15.25 -7.50 19.73
C ASN A 927 13.98 -6.64 19.81
N GLU A 928 13.02 -6.83 18.90
CA GLU A 928 11.71 -6.15 18.94
C GLU A 928 10.95 -6.46 20.24
N LYS A 929 11.01 -7.71 20.72
CA LYS A 929 10.39 -8.12 21.98
C LYS A 929 11.05 -7.46 23.19
N ARG A 930 12.40 -7.39 23.22
CA ARG A 930 13.16 -6.71 24.28
C ARG A 930 12.81 -5.22 24.36
N ILE A 931 12.74 -4.53 23.21
CA ILE A 931 12.36 -3.11 23.14
C ILE A 931 10.94 -2.90 23.71
N LEU A 932 10.00 -3.81 23.41
CA LEU A 932 8.64 -3.72 23.96
C LEU A 932 8.61 -3.93 25.48
N GLU A 933 9.43 -4.83 26.02
CA GLU A 933 9.57 -5.04 27.46
C GLU A 933 10.20 -3.83 28.17
N GLU A 934 11.20 -3.19 27.56
CA GLU A 934 11.82 -1.96 28.09
C GLU A 934 10.81 -0.80 28.12
N LYS A 935 10.03 -0.60 27.05
CA LYS A 935 8.94 0.40 27.04
C LYS A 935 7.89 0.17 28.12
N LYS A 936 7.58 -1.10 28.45
CA LYS A 936 6.67 -1.42 29.55
C LYS A 936 7.29 -1.08 30.91
N LYS A 937 8.57 -1.39 31.12
CA LYS A 937 9.30 -1.04 32.35
C LYS A 937 9.34 0.47 32.56
N GLU A 938 9.52 1.24 31.49
CA GLU A 938 9.48 2.70 31.53
C GLU A 938 8.12 3.21 32.03
N ILE A 939 7.01 2.73 31.45
CA ILE A 939 5.65 3.08 31.90
C ILE A 939 5.45 2.74 33.39
N THR A 940 5.91 1.56 33.82
CA THR A 940 5.82 1.16 35.23
C THR A 940 6.62 2.08 36.15
N SER A 941 7.83 2.48 35.74
CA SER A 941 8.68 3.40 36.52
C SER A 941 8.06 4.80 36.62
N ILE A 942 7.52 5.34 35.53
CA ILE A 942 6.86 6.65 35.53
C ILE A 942 5.61 6.60 36.41
N LYS A 943 4.83 5.52 36.31
CA LYS A 943 3.64 5.28 37.13
C LYS A 943 3.96 5.25 38.63
N SER A 944 5.02 4.56 39.05
CA SER A 944 5.37 4.48 40.49
C SER A 944 5.80 5.83 41.07
N GLU A 945 6.54 6.62 40.31
CA GLU A 945 7.01 7.95 40.73
C GLU A 945 5.88 8.97 40.79
N PHE A 946 4.98 8.93 39.81
CA PHE A 946 3.77 9.74 39.82
C PHE A 946 2.88 9.40 41.04
N HIS A 947 2.75 8.10 41.36
CA HIS A 947 2.03 7.64 42.55
C HIS A 947 2.66 8.15 43.85
N GLY A 948 4.00 8.12 43.97
CA GLY A 948 4.72 8.64 45.13
C GLY A 948 4.51 10.15 45.37
N LYS A 949 4.42 10.95 44.30
CA LYS A 949 4.09 12.40 44.42
C LYS A 949 2.68 12.62 44.96
N ILE A 950 1.69 11.82 44.52
CA ILE A 950 0.31 11.90 45.01
C ILE A 950 0.23 11.47 46.47
N GLU A 951 0.95 10.42 46.88
CA GLU A 951 0.96 9.91 48.25
C GLU A 951 1.61 10.92 49.23
N SER A 952 2.65 11.64 48.79
CA SER A 952 3.26 12.74 49.55
C SER A 952 2.27 13.88 49.82
N LEU A 953 1.57 14.36 48.78
CA LEU A 953 0.52 15.39 48.89
C LEU A 953 -0.64 14.93 49.77
N THR A 954 -0.96 13.64 49.73
CA THR A 954 -2.03 13.02 50.55
C THR A 954 -1.68 12.99 52.04
N ASN A 955 -0.43 12.67 52.37
CA ASN A 955 0.04 12.65 53.77
C ASN A 955 0.11 14.06 54.38
N GLU A 956 0.40 15.09 53.58
CA GLU A 956 0.33 16.49 54.02
C GLU A 956 -1.11 16.89 54.39
N ILE A 957 -2.11 16.44 53.63
CA ILE A 957 -3.53 16.78 53.85
C ILE A 957 -4.15 16.03 55.04
N ILE A 958 -3.77 14.77 55.28
CA ILE A 958 -4.24 14.00 56.46
C ILE A 958 -3.75 14.64 57.78
N SER A 959 -2.59 15.32 57.76
CA SER A 959 -2.05 16.04 58.93
C SER A 959 -2.84 17.29 59.36
N LEU A 960 -3.82 17.73 58.54
CA LEU A 960 -4.70 18.87 58.81
C LEU A 960 -5.85 18.51 59.77
N LYS A 961 -6.21 17.22 59.93
CA LYS A 961 -7.32 16.77 60.80
C LYS A 961 -7.07 16.90 62.31
N ASN A 962 -5.82 17.06 62.74
CA ASN A 962 -5.42 16.86 64.15
C ASN A 962 -4.94 18.13 64.86
N ARG A 963 -5.34 19.35 64.45
CA ARG A 963 -4.83 20.63 64.99
C ARG A 963 -5.91 21.45 65.68
N CYS A 964 -5.98 21.35 67.00
CA CYS A 964 -7.12 21.82 67.76
C CYS A 964 -6.75 22.42 69.13
N PHE A 965 -7.55 23.36 69.61
CA PHE A 965 -7.49 23.86 70.98
C PHE A 965 -8.41 23.06 71.90
N TRP A 966 -8.05 22.96 73.18
CA TRP A 966 -8.95 22.43 74.22
C TRP A 966 -10.13 23.38 74.44
N LEU A 967 -11.34 22.84 74.65
CA LEU A 967 -12.57 23.63 74.76
C LEU A 967 -12.56 24.67 75.90
N GLU A 968 -11.89 24.35 77.01
CA GLU A 968 -11.83 25.25 78.18
C GLU A 968 -10.73 26.32 78.06
N THR A 969 -9.96 26.32 76.96
CA THR A 969 -8.97 27.36 76.69
C THR A 969 -9.66 28.72 76.66
N GLN A 970 -9.08 29.73 77.29
CA GLN A 970 -9.68 31.05 77.43
C GLN A 970 -9.14 32.04 76.40
N VAL A 971 -10.04 32.88 75.89
CA VAL A 971 -9.73 34.00 74.99
C VAL A 971 -10.39 35.28 75.50
N ARG A 972 -9.77 36.43 75.21
CA ARG A 972 -10.28 37.76 75.56
C ARG A 972 -11.01 38.37 74.37
N LEU A 973 -12.24 38.84 74.59
CA LEU A 973 -13.04 39.56 73.59
C LEU A 973 -12.71 41.06 73.58
N GLU A 974 -13.06 41.74 72.49
CA GLU A 974 -12.94 43.21 72.33
C GLU A 974 -13.71 43.97 73.42
N SER A 975 -14.79 43.38 73.96
CA SER A 975 -15.53 43.92 75.10
C SER A 975 -14.76 43.89 76.43
N GLY A 976 -13.59 43.25 76.48
CA GLY A 976 -12.81 43.03 77.69
C GLY A 976 -13.20 41.77 78.47
N LYS A 977 -14.29 41.09 78.11
CA LYS A 977 -14.72 39.82 78.73
C LYS A 977 -13.74 38.69 78.35
N ILE A 978 -13.37 37.86 79.32
CA ILE A 978 -12.66 36.60 79.08
C ILE A 978 -13.71 35.49 79.03
N ILE A 979 -13.69 34.69 77.97
CA ILE A 979 -14.60 33.55 77.77
C ILE A 979 -13.80 32.30 77.50
N GLN A 980 -14.39 31.13 77.75
CA GLN A 980 -13.86 29.87 77.24
C GLN A 980 -14.12 29.75 75.74
N MET A 981 -13.25 29.07 75.00
CA MET A 981 -13.43 28.85 73.56
C MET A 981 -14.68 28.00 73.26
N SER A 982 -15.16 27.20 74.22
CA SER A 982 -16.48 26.54 74.16
C SER A 982 -17.64 27.52 73.96
N GLU A 983 -17.52 28.75 74.48
CA GLU A 983 -18.52 29.81 74.37
C GLU A 983 -18.39 30.66 73.10
N LEU A 984 -17.32 30.47 72.31
CA LEU A 984 -16.98 31.30 71.16
C LEU A 984 -18.03 31.23 70.04
N GLN A 985 -18.37 32.38 69.46
CA GLN A 985 -19.32 32.49 68.36
C GLN A 985 -18.67 33.10 67.10
N ILE A 986 -19.21 32.75 65.93
CA ILE A 986 -18.84 33.44 64.68
C ILE A 986 -19.28 34.90 64.79
N GLY A 987 -18.37 35.82 64.45
CA GLY A 987 -18.53 37.26 64.62
C GLY A 987 -17.86 37.81 65.89
N ASP A 988 -17.52 36.96 66.87
CA ASP A 988 -16.77 37.41 68.04
C ASP A 988 -15.40 37.97 67.64
N ARG A 989 -15.05 39.13 68.18
CA ARG A 989 -13.72 39.72 67.97
C ARG A 989 -12.81 39.36 69.14
N VAL A 990 -11.95 38.37 68.93
CA VAL A 990 -10.99 37.86 69.92
C VAL A 990 -9.65 38.56 69.82
N LEU A 991 -8.94 38.65 70.94
CA LEU A 991 -7.58 39.18 70.99
C LEU A 991 -6.66 38.29 70.14
N SER A 992 -6.19 38.81 69.02
CA SER A 992 -5.37 38.08 68.05
C SER A 992 -3.89 38.37 68.20
N ASN A 993 -3.53 39.61 68.55
CA ASN A 993 -2.14 40.04 68.63
C ASN A 993 -2.01 41.29 69.52
N ILE A 994 -0.77 41.68 69.82
CA ILE A 994 -0.43 42.94 70.48
C ILE A 994 0.78 43.52 69.75
N ARG A 995 0.60 44.68 69.10
CA ARG A 995 1.68 45.36 68.37
C ARG A 995 1.90 46.74 68.96
N ASN A 996 3.14 47.06 69.33
CA ASN A 996 3.52 48.35 69.91
C ASN A 996 2.70 48.76 71.16
N GLY A 997 2.28 47.79 71.98
CA GLY A 997 1.43 48.04 73.17
C GLY A 997 -0.05 48.26 72.87
N ILE A 998 -0.47 48.12 71.60
CA ILE A 998 -1.87 48.20 71.17
C ILE A 998 -2.40 46.77 71.02
N VAL A 999 -3.52 46.48 71.70
CA VAL A 999 -4.25 45.22 71.56
C VAL A 999 -4.98 45.18 70.21
N GLU A 1000 -4.78 44.11 69.45
CA GLU A 1000 -5.44 43.88 68.15
C GLU A 1000 -6.50 42.78 68.29
N PHE A 1001 -7.75 43.11 67.97
CA PHE A 1001 -8.87 42.17 67.97
C PHE A 1001 -9.26 41.77 66.55
N SER A 1002 -9.39 40.46 66.32
CA SER A 1002 -9.79 39.88 65.05
C SER A 1002 -11.10 39.12 65.16
N GLU A 1003 -11.98 39.33 64.18
CA GLU A 1003 -13.21 38.57 64.02
C GLU A 1003 -12.91 37.08 63.80
N VAL A 1004 -13.62 36.22 64.54
CA VAL A 1004 -13.77 34.79 64.28
C VAL A 1004 -14.79 34.64 63.15
N TYR A 1005 -14.33 34.25 61.96
CA TYR A 1005 -15.21 34.19 60.79
C TYR A 1005 -15.66 32.78 60.43
N LEU A 1006 -15.06 31.76 61.05
CA LEU A 1006 -15.35 30.36 60.80
C LEU A 1006 -15.00 29.52 62.03
N ILE A 1007 -15.96 28.76 62.54
CA ILE A 1007 -15.69 27.64 63.45
C ILE A 1007 -15.77 26.38 62.60
N ALA A 1008 -14.63 25.71 62.44
CA ALA A 1008 -14.48 24.55 61.56
C ALA A 1008 -15.09 23.29 62.16
N HIS A 1009 -14.88 23.13 63.47
CA HIS A 1009 -15.37 22.02 64.28
C HIS A 1009 -15.39 22.41 65.76
N ILE A 1010 -16.40 21.98 66.50
CA ILE A 1010 -16.48 22.10 67.96
C ILE A 1010 -17.14 20.84 68.52
N GLY A 1011 -16.49 20.08 69.40
CA GLY A 1011 -17.12 18.90 70.00
C GLY A 1011 -16.15 17.74 70.23
N LYS A 1012 -16.69 16.52 70.25
CA LYS A 1012 -15.96 15.30 70.55
C LYS A 1012 -15.29 14.72 69.30
N LEU A 1013 -13.99 14.40 69.36
CA LEU A 1013 -13.28 13.63 68.35
C LEU A 1013 -13.83 12.20 68.31
N ASP A 1014 -13.81 11.58 67.14
CA ASP A 1014 -14.10 10.15 66.98
C ASP A 1014 -13.09 9.24 67.73
N HIS A 1015 -11.95 9.79 68.16
CA HIS A 1015 -10.88 9.12 68.90
C HIS A 1015 -10.11 10.14 69.75
N ASP A 1016 -9.62 9.75 70.93
CA ASP A 1016 -8.77 10.62 71.75
C ASP A 1016 -7.58 11.13 70.92
N ALA A 1017 -7.37 12.45 70.87
CA ALA A 1017 -6.17 13.04 70.28
C ALA A 1017 -5.14 13.35 71.36
N LYS A 1018 -3.87 13.33 70.95
CA LYS A 1018 -2.75 13.66 71.82
C LYS A 1018 -2.54 15.17 71.88
N PHE A 1019 -2.82 15.76 73.04
CA PHE A 1019 -2.60 17.17 73.37
C PHE A 1019 -1.27 17.36 74.10
N ALA A 1020 -0.56 18.43 73.76
CA ALA A 1020 0.59 18.94 74.48
C ALA A 1020 0.09 19.94 75.53
N LYS A 1021 0.35 19.62 76.79
CA LYS A 1021 0.13 20.47 77.95
C LYS A 1021 1.39 21.26 78.24
N VAL A 1022 1.38 22.52 77.83
CA VAL A 1022 2.52 23.44 77.90
C VAL A 1022 2.39 24.26 79.18
N ASN A 1023 3.28 24.03 80.14
CA ASN A 1023 3.36 24.81 81.37
C ASN A 1023 4.46 25.87 81.24
N PHE A 1024 4.21 27.09 81.73
CA PHE A 1024 5.18 28.18 81.69
C PHE A 1024 5.03 29.10 82.90
N THR A 1025 6.11 29.79 83.29
CA THR A 1025 6.08 30.80 84.34
C THR A 1025 5.98 32.20 83.71
N ARG A 1026 5.00 32.99 84.15
CA ARG A 1026 4.84 34.39 83.75
C ARG A 1026 5.87 35.28 84.47
N PRO A 1027 6.18 36.48 83.96
CA PRO A 1027 7.15 37.39 84.59
C PRO A 1027 6.82 37.80 86.03
N ASP A 1028 5.54 37.77 86.41
CA ASP A 1028 5.06 38.06 87.77
C ASP A 1028 5.22 36.87 88.75
N GLY A 1029 5.76 35.74 88.27
CA GLY A 1029 5.94 34.50 89.02
C GLY A 1029 4.71 33.58 89.02
N SER A 1030 3.59 33.99 88.42
CA SER A 1030 2.40 33.14 88.30
C SER A 1030 2.61 32.03 87.27
N LYS A 1031 1.94 30.89 87.45
CA LYS A 1031 2.01 29.75 86.54
C LYS A 1031 0.90 29.85 85.48
N GLY A 1032 1.27 29.69 84.21
CA GLY A 1032 0.37 29.60 83.07
C GLY A 1032 0.38 28.21 82.44
N GLN A 1033 -0.73 27.86 81.79
CA GLN A 1033 -0.89 26.59 81.10
C GLN A 1033 -1.68 26.76 79.81
N LEU A 1034 -1.24 26.07 78.76
CA LEU A 1034 -1.93 25.98 77.49
C LEU A 1034 -2.03 24.52 77.04
N LEU A 1035 -3.23 24.11 76.62
CA LEU A 1035 -3.50 22.76 76.15
C LEU A 1035 -3.98 22.84 74.68
N LEU A 1036 -3.21 22.22 73.79
CA LEU A 1036 -3.45 22.18 72.35
C LEU A 1036 -2.97 20.85 71.79
N THR A 1037 -3.42 20.42 70.62
CA THR A 1037 -2.90 19.18 70.04
C THR A 1037 -1.39 19.27 69.81
N THR A 1038 -0.69 18.13 69.89
CA THR A 1038 0.76 18.05 69.70
C THR A 1038 1.26 18.62 68.37
N THR A 1039 0.38 18.71 67.37
CA THR A 1039 0.66 19.26 66.04
C THR A 1039 0.18 20.69 65.84
N HIS A 1040 -0.27 21.40 66.87
CA HIS A 1040 -0.71 22.80 66.77
C HIS A 1040 0.47 23.78 66.97
N TYR A 1041 0.44 24.93 66.30
CA TYR A 1041 1.54 25.92 66.27
C TYR A 1041 1.41 27.01 67.34
N VAL A 1042 2.53 27.27 68.02
CA VAL A 1042 2.73 28.41 68.95
C VAL A 1042 3.79 29.34 68.38
N PHE A 1043 3.72 30.63 68.67
CA PHE A 1043 4.75 31.59 68.25
C PHE A 1043 5.92 31.64 69.22
N ASP A 1044 7.14 31.54 68.69
CA ASP A 1044 8.38 31.68 69.44
C ASP A 1044 8.79 33.16 69.61
N GLU A 1045 9.90 33.43 70.32
CA GLU A 1045 10.39 34.79 70.55
C GLU A 1045 10.71 35.59 69.27
N ASN A 1046 10.88 34.93 68.13
CA ASN A 1046 11.16 35.54 66.83
C ASN A 1046 9.89 35.74 65.96
N LEU A 1047 8.70 35.51 66.52
CA LEU A 1047 7.42 35.48 65.80
C LEU A 1047 7.38 34.42 64.69
N THR A 1048 8.19 33.36 64.81
CA THR A 1048 8.13 32.19 63.95
C THR A 1048 7.27 31.11 64.61
N THR A 1049 6.63 30.26 63.81
CA THR A 1049 5.74 29.22 64.33
C THR A 1049 6.48 27.92 64.63
N ILE A 1050 6.30 27.37 65.82
CA ILE A 1050 6.85 26.06 66.24
C ILE A 1050 5.73 25.12 66.70
N PHE A 1051 5.84 23.84 66.35
CA PHE A 1051 4.88 22.82 66.80
C PHE A 1051 4.95 22.62 68.32
N ALA A 1052 3.81 22.41 68.97
CA ALA A 1052 3.77 22.14 70.41
C ALA A 1052 4.59 20.91 70.82
N LYS A 1053 4.61 19.83 70.02
CA LYS A 1053 5.47 18.65 70.26
C LYS A 1053 6.98 18.93 70.19
N ASN A 1054 7.37 20.04 69.56
CA ASN A 1054 8.77 20.44 69.38
C ASN A 1054 9.23 21.47 70.43
N LEU A 1055 8.34 21.92 71.32
CA LEU A 1055 8.69 22.78 72.43
C LEU A 1055 9.58 22.02 73.41
N ARG A 1056 10.74 22.58 73.73
CA ARG A 1056 11.72 21.98 74.64
C ARG A 1056 11.78 22.77 75.94
N PRO A 1057 11.44 22.15 77.09
CA PRO A 1057 11.54 22.80 78.40
C PRO A 1057 12.93 23.41 78.65
N GLY A 1058 12.97 24.66 79.12
CA GLY A 1058 14.22 25.39 79.40
C GLY A 1058 15.01 25.87 78.17
N GLU A 1059 14.67 25.43 76.95
CA GLU A 1059 15.34 25.85 75.70
C GLU A 1059 14.45 26.78 74.86
N THR A 1060 13.16 26.46 74.73
CA THR A 1060 12.24 27.21 73.86
C THR A 1060 11.54 28.33 74.62
N LYS A 1061 11.51 29.54 74.04
CA LYS A 1061 10.67 30.64 74.52
C LYS A 1061 9.43 30.83 73.66
N ILE A 1062 8.28 30.96 74.30
CA ILE A 1062 6.99 31.26 73.68
C ILE A 1062 6.55 32.68 74.03
N LEU A 1063 5.80 33.33 73.14
CA LEU A 1063 5.29 34.68 73.37
C LEU A 1063 3.98 34.65 74.16
N ILE A 1064 3.95 35.37 75.29
CA ILE A 1064 2.75 35.53 76.12
C ILE A 1064 2.39 37.00 76.31
N SER A 1065 1.11 37.30 76.50
CA SER A 1065 0.63 38.63 76.90
C SER A 1065 0.84 38.82 78.39
N ASP A 1066 1.53 39.91 78.77
CA ASP A 1066 1.63 40.37 80.15
C ASP A 1066 0.46 41.29 80.57
N ASP A 1067 0.42 41.67 81.85
CA ASP A 1067 -0.63 42.53 82.43
C ASP A 1067 -0.61 43.97 81.89
N ASN A 1068 0.47 44.38 81.21
CA ASN A 1068 0.59 45.69 80.57
C ASN A 1068 0.22 45.66 79.09
N ASN A 1069 -0.40 44.57 78.61
CA ASN A 1069 -0.67 44.30 77.20
C ASN A 1069 0.61 44.43 76.33
N LYS A 1070 1.67 43.71 76.70
CA LYS A 1070 2.85 43.47 75.87
C LYS A 1070 3.06 41.98 75.65
N LEU A 1071 3.54 41.61 74.46
CA LEU A 1071 4.03 40.25 74.21
C LEU A 1071 5.46 40.13 74.74
N VAL A 1072 5.66 39.22 75.67
CA VAL A 1072 6.95 38.93 76.30
C VAL A 1072 7.31 37.46 76.09
N PRO A 1073 8.57 37.15 75.73
CA PRO A 1073 9.02 35.79 75.58
C PRO A 1073 9.29 35.16 76.95
N VAL A 1074 8.70 34.00 77.22
CA VAL A 1074 8.94 33.21 78.45
C VAL A 1074 9.39 31.80 78.10
N PHE A 1075 10.28 31.24 78.91
CA PHE A 1075 10.68 29.85 78.76
C PHE A 1075 9.51 28.91 79.07
N VAL A 1076 9.42 27.85 78.30
CA VAL A 1076 8.54 26.73 78.62
C VAL A 1076 9.13 25.98 79.81
N ASP A 1077 8.35 25.80 80.88
CA ASP A 1077 8.78 25.09 82.09
C ASP A 1077 8.74 23.58 81.89
N ASP A 1078 7.69 23.09 81.24
CA ASP A 1078 7.40 21.67 81.06
C ASP A 1078 6.40 21.45 79.91
N VAL A 1079 6.53 20.32 79.21
CA VAL A 1079 5.62 19.90 78.14
C VAL A 1079 5.28 18.42 78.34
N THR A 1080 4.08 18.17 78.86
CA THR A 1080 3.56 16.81 79.01
C THR A 1080 2.53 16.52 77.94
N ASN A 1081 2.26 15.23 77.70
CA ASN A 1081 1.24 14.83 76.73
C ASN A 1081 0.05 14.23 77.46
N GLU A 1082 -1.15 14.69 77.13
CA GLU A 1082 -2.41 14.17 77.64
C GLU A 1082 -3.29 13.77 76.45
N TRP A 1083 -4.22 12.83 76.68
CA TRP A 1083 -5.18 12.39 75.68
C TRP A 1083 -6.52 13.02 76.02
N HIS A 1084 -7.10 13.72 75.05
CA HIS A 1084 -8.36 14.45 75.20
C HIS A 1084 -9.22 14.21 73.98
N ASP A 1085 -10.52 14.10 74.19
CA ASP A 1085 -11.52 13.84 73.15
C ASP A 1085 -12.34 15.09 72.81
N GLU A 1086 -12.33 16.15 73.62
CA GLU A 1086 -13.07 17.39 73.31
C GLU A 1086 -12.16 18.49 72.74
N TYR A 1087 -12.62 19.20 71.70
CA TYR A 1087 -11.82 20.23 71.04
C TYR A 1087 -12.62 21.27 70.26
N ILE A 1088 -11.93 22.35 69.92
CA ILE A 1088 -12.40 23.34 68.95
C ILE A 1088 -11.30 23.70 67.94
N SER A 1089 -11.70 23.86 66.69
CA SER A 1089 -10.91 24.45 65.62
C SER A 1089 -11.69 25.61 65.01
N PHE A 1090 -11.08 26.80 64.99
CA PHE A 1090 -11.71 28.03 64.51
C PHE A 1090 -10.66 28.96 63.89
N TYR A 1091 -11.13 29.86 63.02
CA TYR A 1091 -10.28 30.77 62.26
C TYR A 1091 -10.66 32.23 62.51
N THR A 1092 -9.63 33.02 62.82
CA THR A 1092 -9.72 34.48 62.90
C THR A 1092 -9.27 35.10 61.58
N ARG A 1093 -9.79 36.29 61.23
CA ARG A 1093 -9.36 37.05 60.03
C ARG A 1093 -7.86 37.36 60.04
N ALA A 1094 -7.25 37.54 61.22
CA ALA A 1094 -5.83 37.81 61.39
C ALA A 1094 -4.95 36.55 61.39
N GLY A 1095 -5.54 35.35 61.56
CA GLY A 1095 -4.78 34.10 61.56
C GLY A 1095 -4.04 33.76 62.84
N SER A 1096 -4.28 34.52 63.90
CA SER A 1096 -3.66 34.35 65.22
C SER A 1096 -4.69 34.59 66.31
N VAL A 1097 -4.43 34.01 67.49
CA VAL A 1097 -5.22 34.18 68.72
C VAL A 1097 -4.30 34.14 69.93
N ILE A 1098 -4.58 34.96 70.94
CA ILE A 1098 -3.96 34.85 72.26
C ILE A 1098 -4.84 33.96 73.14
N ALA A 1099 -4.38 32.73 73.36
CA ALA A 1099 -5.09 31.65 74.04
C ALA A 1099 -4.43 31.36 75.40
N ASN A 1100 -5.17 31.45 76.51
CA ASN A 1100 -4.61 31.41 77.89
C ASN A 1100 -3.42 32.37 78.11
N GLY A 1101 -3.41 33.48 77.36
CA GLY A 1101 -2.32 34.45 77.38
C GLY A 1101 -1.15 34.12 76.45
N VAL A 1102 -1.15 33.01 75.72
CA VAL A 1102 -0.08 32.62 74.77
C VAL A 1102 -0.48 32.96 73.34
N LEU A 1103 0.42 33.57 72.57
CA LEU A 1103 0.19 33.84 71.15
C LEU A 1103 0.30 32.55 70.32
N CYS A 1104 -0.80 32.17 69.69
CA CYS A 1104 -0.95 30.94 68.91
C CYS A 1104 -1.43 31.22 67.48
N SER A 1105 -1.11 30.32 66.55
CA SER A 1105 -1.67 30.35 65.20
C SER A 1105 -3.12 29.87 65.22
N CYS A 1106 -3.98 30.52 64.42
CA CYS A 1106 -5.32 30.01 64.09
C CYS A 1106 -5.32 29.19 62.79
N TYR A 1107 -4.20 29.11 62.08
CA TYR A 1107 -4.09 28.32 60.84
C TYR A 1107 -3.37 26.99 61.07
N ASP A 1108 -3.89 25.98 60.38
CA ASP A 1108 -3.52 24.56 60.51
C ASP A 1108 -2.28 24.18 59.68
N HIS A 1109 -1.66 25.13 58.96
CA HIS A 1109 -0.27 25.04 58.52
C HIS A 1109 0.29 26.44 58.25
N CYS A 1110 1.45 26.75 58.85
CA CYS A 1110 2.31 27.83 58.41
C CYS A 1110 3.38 27.18 57.51
N PRO A 1111 3.44 27.43 56.19
CA PRO A 1111 4.75 27.58 55.55
C PRO A 1111 5.40 28.83 56.15
N PRO A 1112 6.72 29.07 56.05
CA PRO A 1112 7.39 30.19 56.74
C PRO A 1112 6.89 31.62 56.39
N SER A 1113 5.80 31.76 55.62
CA SER A 1113 5.12 32.99 55.24
C SER A 1113 3.61 32.92 55.46
N GLN A 1114 3.09 33.80 56.32
CA GLN A 1114 1.67 34.02 56.57
C GLN A 1114 0.91 34.53 55.31
N THR A 1115 1.64 35.11 54.35
CA THR A 1115 1.10 35.69 53.10
C THR A 1115 0.55 34.64 52.13
N LEU A 1116 1.12 33.42 52.10
CA LEU A 1116 0.65 32.34 51.23
C LEU A 1116 -0.74 31.83 51.66
N MET A 1117 -1.01 31.83 52.97
CA MET A 1117 -2.27 31.35 53.55
C MET A 1117 -3.40 32.37 53.41
N ASP A 1118 -3.09 33.66 53.49
CA ASP A 1118 -4.05 34.72 53.14
C ASP A 1118 -4.60 34.54 51.72
N LEU A 1119 -3.80 33.99 50.80
CA LEU A 1119 -4.16 33.73 49.41
C LEU A 1119 -5.01 32.45 49.25
N VAL A 1120 -4.65 31.35 49.93
CA VAL A 1120 -5.42 30.09 49.93
C VAL A 1120 -6.80 30.24 50.57
N PHE A 1121 -6.89 31.00 51.66
CA PHE A 1121 -8.15 31.25 52.35
C PHE A 1121 -8.88 32.50 51.82
N LEU A 1122 -8.32 33.21 50.83
CA LEU A 1122 -8.97 34.38 50.21
C LEU A 1122 -10.38 34.07 49.69
N PRO A 1123 -10.64 32.93 49.00
CA PRO A 1123 -11.97 32.58 48.54
C PRO A 1123 -12.95 32.36 49.70
N VAL A 1124 -12.50 31.70 50.77
CA VAL A 1124 -13.33 31.45 51.98
C VAL A 1124 -13.59 32.76 52.73
N ARG A 1125 -12.58 33.63 52.85
CA ARG A 1125 -12.71 34.94 53.48
C ARG A 1125 -13.65 35.87 52.70
N TRP A 1126 -13.59 35.80 51.37
CA TRP A 1126 -14.49 36.53 50.48
C TRP A 1126 -15.92 35.96 50.55
N TRP A 1127 -16.07 34.64 50.49
CA TRP A 1127 -17.35 33.95 50.62
C TRP A 1127 -18.05 34.26 51.95
N THR A 1128 -17.33 34.13 53.06
CA THR A 1128 -17.84 34.43 54.41
C THR A 1128 -18.07 35.92 54.69
N ARG A 1129 -17.59 36.83 53.82
CA ARG A 1129 -17.98 38.26 53.84
C ARG A 1129 -19.30 38.51 53.15
N ILE A 1130 -19.63 37.73 52.12
CA ILE A 1130 -20.86 37.88 51.34
C ILE A 1130 -22.01 37.09 51.99
N ILE A 1131 -21.70 35.93 52.58
CA ILE A 1131 -22.66 35.06 53.28
C ILE A 1131 -22.07 34.70 54.65
N PRO A 1132 -22.43 35.42 55.73
CA PRO A 1132 -22.00 35.10 57.08
C PRO A 1132 -22.48 33.70 57.49
N SER A 1133 -21.60 32.88 58.07
CA SER A 1133 -21.95 31.55 58.55
C SER A 1133 -22.48 31.61 59.98
N THR A 1134 -23.54 30.87 60.28
CA THR A 1134 -24.06 30.64 61.64
C THR A 1134 -23.69 29.25 62.17
N HIS A 1135 -22.77 28.55 61.50
CA HIS A 1135 -22.44 27.14 61.76
C HIS A 1135 -21.63 26.99 63.06
N ARG A 1136 -22.23 26.35 64.07
CA ARG A 1136 -21.64 26.05 65.39
C ARG A 1136 -22.09 24.66 65.87
N GLU A 1137 -22.04 23.68 64.97
CA GLU A 1137 -22.46 22.31 65.26
C GLU A 1137 -21.24 21.38 65.42
N GLU A 1138 -21.45 20.20 66.04
CA GLU A 1138 -20.44 19.12 66.14
C GLU A 1138 -19.95 18.62 64.79
N ARG A 1139 -20.71 18.85 63.72
CA ARG A 1139 -20.36 18.43 62.37
C ARG A 1139 -19.42 19.46 61.73
N LEU A 1140 -18.44 18.97 60.96
CA LEU A 1140 -17.56 19.84 60.17
C LEU A 1140 -18.37 20.88 59.36
N HIS A 1141 -17.88 22.10 59.26
CA HIS A 1141 -18.52 23.15 58.47
C HIS A 1141 -18.78 22.68 57.02
N PRO A 1142 -19.94 22.95 56.38
CA PRO A 1142 -20.28 22.42 55.05
C PRO A 1142 -19.25 22.68 53.96
N TYR A 1143 -18.55 23.81 54.01
CA TYR A 1143 -17.43 24.11 53.11
C TYR A 1143 -16.19 23.22 53.35
N VAL A 1144 -15.89 22.91 54.61
CA VAL A 1144 -14.80 21.99 54.97
C VAL A 1144 -15.21 20.54 54.69
N GLN A 1145 -16.49 20.18 54.90
CA GLN A 1145 -17.07 18.92 54.43
C GLN A 1145 -17.04 18.80 52.91
N PHE A 1146 -17.24 19.88 52.15
CA PHE A 1146 -17.15 19.87 50.69
C PHE A 1146 -15.70 19.59 50.24
N LEU A 1147 -14.71 20.30 50.79
CA LEU A 1147 -13.29 20.02 50.55
C LEU A 1147 -12.93 18.58 50.94
N GLU A 1148 -13.45 18.09 52.07
CA GLU A 1148 -13.24 16.75 52.58
C GLU A 1148 -13.94 15.67 51.72
N THR A 1149 -15.16 15.91 51.23
CA THR A 1149 -15.94 14.94 50.46
C THR A 1149 -15.39 14.80 49.04
N SER A 1150 -14.99 15.90 48.42
CA SER A 1150 -14.34 15.90 47.11
C SER A 1150 -12.97 15.22 47.16
N TYR A 1151 -12.22 15.38 48.26
CA TYR A 1151 -10.87 14.82 48.41
C TYR A 1151 -10.85 13.38 48.99
N LEU A 1152 -11.76 13.03 49.91
CA LEU A 1152 -11.90 11.66 50.44
C LEU A 1152 -12.54 10.71 49.42
N SER A 1153 -13.41 11.19 48.53
CA SER A 1153 -13.91 10.36 47.42
C SER A 1153 -12.75 9.95 46.49
N PHE A 1154 -11.89 10.90 46.16
CA PHE A 1154 -10.65 10.70 45.41
C PHE A 1154 -9.66 9.73 46.12
N ILE A 1155 -9.51 9.82 47.44
CA ILE A 1155 -8.66 8.90 48.23
C ILE A 1155 -9.27 7.51 48.41
N ASN A 1156 -10.58 7.40 48.60
CA ASN A 1156 -11.26 6.11 48.76
C ASN A 1156 -11.21 5.29 47.45
N ALA A 1157 -11.24 5.96 46.29
CA ALA A 1157 -10.98 5.32 45.00
C ALA A 1157 -9.55 4.74 44.91
N LEU A 1158 -8.54 5.48 45.39
CA LEU A 1158 -7.14 5.05 45.44
C LEU A 1158 -6.88 3.89 46.40
N LYS A 1159 -7.47 3.91 47.62
CA LYS A 1159 -7.34 2.80 48.59
C LYS A 1159 -8.01 1.50 48.11
N LYS A 1160 -9.09 1.60 47.34
CA LYS A 1160 -9.78 0.44 46.74
C LYS A 1160 -8.93 -0.24 45.66
N SER A 1161 -8.15 0.54 44.90
CA SER A 1161 -7.18 0.04 43.91
C SER A 1161 -6.00 -0.70 44.56
N LYS A 1162 -5.46 -0.21 45.68
CA LYS A 1162 -4.35 -0.86 46.41
C LYS A 1162 -4.71 -2.27 46.93
N ARG A 1163 -5.93 -2.43 47.47
CA ARG A 1163 -6.44 -3.72 47.97
C ARG A 1163 -6.66 -4.78 46.87
N PHE A 1164 -6.73 -4.35 45.61
CA PHE A 1164 -6.86 -5.24 44.46
C PHE A 1164 -5.49 -5.70 43.91
N ILE A 1165 -4.45 -4.87 44.10
CA ILE A 1165 -3.06 -5.15 43.69
C ILE A 1165 -2.39 -6.12 44.67
N GLU A 1166 -2.59 -5.96 45.98
CA GLU A 1166 -2.04 -6.89 46.99
C GLU A 1166 -2.69 -8.29 46.97
N ASN A 1167 -3.83 -8.45 46.30
CA ASN A 1167 -4.49 -9.75 46.10
C ASN A 1167 -4.15 -10.43 44.76
N LYS A 1168 -3.29 -9.83 43.93
CA LYS A 1168 -2.91 -10.35 42.58
C LYS A 1168 -1.40 -10.39 42.30
N ILE A 1169 -0.57 -9.98 43.24
CA ILE A 1169 0.86 -10.35 43.33
C ILE A 1169 0.94 -11.60 44.20
#